data_AF-A0A972JUX8-F1
#
_entry.id   AF-A0A972JUX8-F1
#
_cell.length_a   1.000
_cell.length_b   1.000
_cell.length_c   1.000
_cell.angle_alpha   90.00
_cell.angle_beta   90.00
_cell.angle_gamma   90.00
#
_symmetry.space_group_name_H-M   'P 1'
#
loop_
_entity.id
_entity.type
_entity.pdbx_description
1 polymer ?
#
loop_
_entity_poly.entity_id
_entity_poly.type
_entity_poly.pdbx_seq_one_letter_code
_entity_poly.pdbx_strand_id
1 'polypeptide(L)'
;MITTHHLTRSAKCLVTTAVTFSLLGSSLGFVPRVEAASLTVTTLEDELNEDGDCSLREAIVAANTDTATDACPDGKGTDTIELGAGTYEFTLTGSDENAAATGDLDITDDLTIQGQDAETTIIDANWIDRVIDIRGGITVTFSNITIDKGSVFGSGGGVFNQNGNLTFDNVIISSSEASIGGGIFNASGSLSIQNSEITSNSGGGGDVAGLFNGGNAVIENSRFSGNTAFGGGAIENSGILTIHNTDITGNGSAFDYGGILNRRSAEITISNSIINGNGGGSGSGILNEGTAIISDTVIQDNEAGGGASGFKDAIGGGIYNLGTMTVYGSTISGNRLVAEEPNTGLLFGAGIANYSNLNLVNSTVNGNIADDQFGGTTGFGGGVYNDGQLFVNNSTIVDNVGKDRGGGLDNRGTVEIANSILARNRTILSDDEGEGLDNRGTVKAAHSITTHNQTPRSQNSDCLGTLISRGYNLVQDSRGCTLADDAPGDLVDVDAQLGTLEDNGGATPTYALLEGSPAIDAGNPTLPGSSERACQATDQRGVTRPQGAQCDIGAYELTDDALSFPSLAVLDTFDRTNGPLGENWFGPEGLGGYQIIDQAADVVGDGPIYWQQERFGTAQEAYVTLEQSDSQSKEQDLLLKVQGDQPDWRMGALEILYDARTEQTYVESFIPENGWTRHAIFDVSFTDGDQLGGRALTDGTVEVFRNGVMVGTTPTDAFFAAKDGYIGLWFIGASAAVLEDFGGGTLAQE
;
A
#
# COMPACT_ATOMS: atom_id res chain seq x y z
N MET A 1 10.32 -10.08 47.46
CA MET A 1 10.76 -8.92 48.28
C MET A 1 10.35 -7.68 47.50
N ILE A 2 9.26 -7.02 47.93
CA ILE A 2 8.77 -5.65 47.56
C ILE A 2 8.40 -5.46 46.07
N THR A 3 7.14 -5.69 45.63
CA THR A 3 5.91 -4.85 45.64
C THR A 3 5.83 -3.71 44.60
N THR A 4 4.72 -3.77 43.87
CA THR A 4 4.07 -2.86 42.90
C THR A 4 3.73 -1.46 43.43
N HIS A 5 3.65 -0.45 42.53
CA HIS A 5 2.75 0.74 42.56
C HIS A 5 2.81 1.47 41.21
N HIS A 6 1.73 1.49 40.41
CA HIS A 6 0.63 2.49 40.38
C HIS A 6 1.09 3.96 40.39
N LEU A 7 0.96 4.63 39.23
CA LEU A 7 1.00 6.09 39.07
C LEU A 7 -0.44 6.61 38.93
N THR A 8 -0.85 7.41 39.92
CA THR A 8 -2.06 8.24 39.91
C THR A 8 -1.70 9.70 39.60
N ARG A 9 -2.60 10.37 38.86
CA ARG A 9 -2.60 11.82 38.58
C ARG A 9 -2.60 12.67 39.86
N SER A 10 -1.98 13.86 39.85
CA SER A 10 -2.65 15.16 40.14
C SER A 10 -1.69 16.37 40.29
N ALA A 11 -2.14 17.49 39.69
CA ALA A 11 -2.07 18.90 40.12
C ALA A 11 -0.80 19.79 39.97
N LYS A 12 -1.07 20.91 39.28
CA LYS A 12 -0.35 22.19 39.16
C LYS A 12 0.15 22.77 40.49
N CYS A 13 1.32 23.41 40.47
CA CYS A 13 1.63 24.53 41.35
C CYS A 13 2.54 25.56 40.64
N LEU A 14 2.03 26.78 40.51
CA LEU A 14 2.69 27.95 39.94
C LEU A 14 3.48 28.64 41.07
N VAL A 15 4.80 28.82 40.91
CA VAL A 15 5.60 29.62 41.85
C VAL A 15 6.25 30.77 41.08
N THR A 16 5.76 31.97 41.37
CA THR A 16 6.28 33.25 40.89
C THR A 16 7.44 33.68 41.79
N THR A 17 8.65 33.80 41.25
CA THR A 17 9.81 34.33 41.99
C THR A 17 10.13 35.72 41.46
N ALA A 18 9.86 36.75 42.26
CA ALA A 18 10.23 38.13 41.98
C ALA A 18 11.73 38.35 42.30
N VAL A 19 12.50 38.79 41.30
CA VAL A 19 13.88 39.25 41.48
C VAL A 19 13.90 40.76 41.26
N THR A 20 14.26 41.51 42.29
CA THR A 20 14.49 42.96 42.27
C THR A 20 15.80 43.29 41.55
N PHE A 21 15.72 44.06 40.45
CA PHE A 21 16.88 44.58 39.72
C PHE A 21 17.32 45.93 40.29
N SER A 22 18.59 46.03 40.69
CA SER A 22 19.28 47.29 40.98
C SER A 22 19.67 47.98 39.67
N LEU A 23 19.27 49.24 39.49
CA LEU A 23 19.70 50.09 38.37
C LEU A 23 21.22 50.34 38.43
N LEU A 24 21.95 49.79 37.45
CA LEU A 24 23.15 50.43 36.93
C LEU A 24 22.85 50.87 35.50
N GLY A 25 23.04 52.16 35.23
CA GLY A 25 22.87 52.74 33.91
C GLY A 25 23.92 52.19 32.93
N SER A 26 23.47 51.38 32.00
CA SER A 26 24.10 51.19 30.70
C SER A 26 23.21 51.84 29.65
N SER A 27 23.80 52.67 28.79
CA SER A 27 23.14 53.19 27.61
C SER A 27 22.61 52.03 26.78
N LEU A 28 21.28 51.91 26.69
CA LEU A 28 20.61 51.12 25.67
C LEU A 28 21.00 51.69 24.31
N GLY A 29 22.05 51.14 23.71
CA GLY A 29 22.23 51.20 22.27
C GLY A 29 21.07 50.44 21.66
N PHE A 30 20.20 51.15 20.93
CA PHE A 30 19.30 50.54 19.96
C PHE A 30 20.19 49.70 19.03
N VAL A 31 20.15 48.38 19.13
CA VAL A 31 20.59 47.54 18.01
C VAL A 31 19.43 47.56 17.04
N PRO A 32 19.52 48.26 15.88
CA PRO A 32 18.45 48.20 14.90
C PRO A 32 18.23 46.74 14.53
N ARG A 33 16.97 46.31 14.50
CA ARG A 33 16.59 45.04 13.91
C ARG A 33 16.94 45.16 12.42
N VAL A 34 17.83 44.30 11.93
CA VAL A 34 18.08 44.18 10.49
C VAL A 34 16.79 43.56 9.94
N GLU A 35 15.98 44.35 9.24
CA GLU A 35 14.84 43.83 8.50
C GLU A 35 15.37 43.32 7.16
N ALA A 36 15.04 42.06 6.85
CA ALA A 36 15.24 41.44 5.54
C ALA A 36 14.71 42.33 4.41
N ALA A 37 15.43 42.45 3.29
CA ALA A 37 14.90 43.16 2.14
C ALA A 37 13.87 42.29 1.39
N SER A 38 12.80 42.93 0.89
CA SER A 38 11.90 42.33 -0.09
C SER A 38 12.19 42.98 -1.45
N LEU A 39 12.60 42.16 -2.42
CA LEU A 39 12.95 42.54 -3.78
C LEU A 39 11.85 42.05 -4.72
N THR A 40 10.95 42.94 -5.12
CA THR A 40 9.89 42.62 -6.08
C THR A 40 10.42 42.73 -7.50
N VAL A 41 10.40 41.62 -8.24
CA VAL A 41 10.77 41.60 -9.67
C VAL A 41 9.62 42.19 -10.49
N THR A 42 9.93 43.14 -11.36
CA THR A 42 8.94 43.92 -12.13
C THR A 42 8.93 43.64 -13.62
N THR A 43 9.94 42.93 -14.14
CA THR A 43 10.04 42.52 -15.54
C THR A 43 10.25 41.02 -15.68
N LEU A 44 9.90 40.46 -16.84
CA LEU A 44 10.16 39.06 -17.19
C LEU A 44 11.45 38.89 -18.01
N GLU A 45 12.03 40.00 -18.46
CA GLU A 45 13.24 39.99 -19.28
C GLU A 45 14.45 39.49 -18.47
N ASP A 46 15.32 38.70 -19.11
CA ASP A 46 16.58 38.24 -18.52
C ASP A 46 17.70 39.22 -18.87
N GLU A 47 18.07 40.05 -17.90
CA GLU A 47 18.95 41.19 -18.17
C GLU A 47 19.70 41.74 -16.93
N LEU A 48 20.66 42.64 -17.20
CA LEU A 48 21.43 43.42 -16.21
C LEU A 48 21.71 44.85 -16.75
N ASN A 49 20.76 45.42 -17.51
CA ASN A 49 20.90 46.71 -18.15
C ASN A 49 20.53 47.84 -17.14
N GLU A 50 20.45 49.11 -17.57
CA GLU A 50 20.06 50.22 -16.69
C GLU A 50 18.87 50.95 -17.35
N ASP A 51 17.66 50.42 -17.22
CA ASP A 51 16.43 50.97 -17.82
C ASP A 51 15.31 51.28 -16.81
N GLY A 52 15.55 51.00 -15.53
CA GLY A 52 14.71 51.39 -14.42
C GLY A 52 13.61 50.39 -14.08
N ASP A 53 13.71 49.15 -14.56
CA ASP A 53 12.98 48.01 -14.01
C ASP A 53 13.89 47.08 -13.16
N CYS A 54 13.32 46.04 -12.57
CA CYS A 54 14.01 45.07 -11.72
C CYS A 54 13.74 43.68 -12.27
N SER A 55 14.74 43.07 -12.90
CA SER A 55 14.73 41.70 -13.41
C SER A 55 15.03 40.67 -12.32
N LEU A 56 14.75 39.38 -12.59
CA LEU A 56 15.11 38.30 -11.66
C LEU A 56 16.64 38.25 -11.45
N ARG A 57 17.42 38.45 -12.52
CA ARG A 57 18.88 38.40 -12.46
C ARG A 57 19.43 39.58 -11.66
N GLU A 58 18.88 40.77 -11.84
CA GLU A 58 19.24 41.94 -11.04
C GLU A 58 18.89 41.76 -9.56
N ALA A 59 17.74 41.17 -9.25
CA ALA A 59 17.34 40.88 -7.88
C ALA A 59 18.28 39.89 -7.20
N ILE A 60 18.71 38.84 -7.92
CA ILE A 60 19.73 37.88 -7.43
C ILE A 60 21.07 38.59 -7.16
N VAL A 61 21.55 39.42 -8.10
CA VAL A 61 22.80 40.18 -7.93
C VAL A 61 22.70 41.15 -6.75
N ALA A 62 21.56 41.82 -6.59
CA ALA A 62 21.34 42.75 -5.49
C ALA A 62 21.33 42.05 -4.12
N ALA A 63 20.71 40.86 -4.03
CA ALA A 63 20.72 40.03 -2.83
C ALA A 63 22.14 39.49 -2.53
N ASN A 64 22.83 38.94 -3.53
CA ASN A 64 24.19 38.39 -3.37
C ASN A 64 25.23 39.42 -2.90
N THR A 65 25.02 40.69 -3.21
CA THR A 65 26.01 41.75 -2.96
C THR A 65 25.63 42.70 -1.83
N ASP A 66 24.42 42.61 -1.28
CA ASP A 66 23.82 43.61 -0.40
C ASP A 66 23.90 45.04 -1.00
N THR A 67 23.81 45.17 -2.33
CA THR A 67 23.85 46.47 -3.03
C THR A 67 22.77 46.58 -4.08
N ALA A 68 22.19 47.77 -4.24
CA ALA A 68 21.15 48.00 -5.24
C ALA A 68 21.69 47.77 -6.66
N THR A 69 20.89 47.11 -7.49
CA THR A 69 21.20 46.82 -8.90
C THR A 69 20.00 47.30 -9.73
N ASP A 70 20.23 48.28 -10.61
CA ASP A 70 19.19 49.09 -11.27
C ASP A 70 18.03 49.50 -10.34
N ALA A 71 16.78 49.08 -10.63
CA ALA A 71 15.62 49.38 -9.80
C ALA A 71 15.42 48.39 -8.65
N CYS A 72 16.20 47.31 -8.59
CA CYS A 72 16.19 46.39 -7.45
C CYS A 72 16.89 47.04 -6.24
N PRO A 73 16.23 47.13 -5.08
CA PRO A 73 16.81 47.72 -3.88
C PRO A 73 17.99 46.88 -3.34
N ASP A 74 18.79 47.46 -2.46
CA ASP A 74 19.90 46.76 -1.83
C ASP A 74 19.39 45.64 -0.90
N GLY A 75 19.97 44.44 -1.03
CA GLY A 75 19.80 43.34 -0.08
C GLY A 75 20.25 43.72 1.33
N LYS A 76 19.66 43.09 2.36
CA LYS A 76 20.10 43.16 3.77
C LYS A 76 19.69 41.92 4.55
N GLY A 77 20.65 41.07 4.89
CA GLY A 77 20.39 39.86 5.67
C GLY A 77 19.69 38.81 4.80
N THR A 78 18.81 37.99 5.36
CA THR A 78 18.10 36.98 4.54
C THR A 78 17.03 37.63 3.70
N ASP A 79 17.31 37.88 2.42
CA ASP A 79 16.42 38.57 1.52
C ASP A 79 15.25 37.70 1.04
N THR A 80 14.20 38.34 0.53
CA THR A 80 13.08 37.67 -0.16
C THR A 80 12.89 38.28 -1.54
N ILE A 81 13.07 37.49 -2.59
CA ILE A 81 12.74 37.85 -3.97
C ILE A 81 11.31 37.40 -4.25
N GLU A 82 10.45 38.34 -4.64
CA GLU A 82 9.05 38.12 -4.95
C GLU A 82 8.83 38.14 -6.48
N LEU A 83 8.33 37.04 -7.02
CA LEU A 83 8.06 36.85 -8.44
C LEU A 83 6.56 36.91 -8.73
N GLY A 84 6.20 37.61 -9.81
CA GLY A 84 4.87 37.58 -10.38
C GLY A 84 4.66 36.34 -11.27
N ALA A 85 3.41 36.05 -11.62
CA ALA A 85 3.14 35.03 -12.64
C ALA A 85 3.74 35.43 -13.99
N GLY A 86 4.36 34.48 -14.68
CA GLY A 86 5.06 34.66 -15.95
C GLY A 86 6.20 33.67 -16.12
N THR A 87 6.81 33.69 -17.30
CA THR A 87 8.01 32.92 -17.61
C THR A 87 9.20 33.86 -17.64
N TYR A 88 10.12 33.66 -16.69
CA TYR A 88 11.43 34.29 -16.61
C TYR A 88 12.41 33.45 -17.45
N GLU A 89 12.37 33.65 -18.77
CA GLU A 89 13.16 32.88 -19.74
C GLU A 89 14.57 33.45 -19.87
N PHE A 90 15.60 32.62 -19.70
CA PHE A 90 16.99 33.05 -19.85
C PHE A 90 17.33 33.31 -21.31
N THR A 91 18.04 34.42 -21.56
CA THR A 91 18.52 34.84 -22.87
C THR A 91 20.02 35.15 -22.89
N LEU A 92 20.62 35.41 -21.73
CA LEU A 92 22.04 35.73 -21.59
C LEU A 92 22.88 34.45 -21.60
N THR A 93 23.36 34.05 -22.77
CA THR A 93 24.25 32.88 -22.91
C THR A 93 25.60 33.07 -22.23
N GLY A 94 26.08 32.02 -21.56
CA GLY A 94 27.36 31.94 -20.86
C GLY A 94 27.48 30.57 -20.22
N SER A 95 28.70 30.15 -19.87
CA SER A 95 28.96 28.92 -19.13
C SER A 95 30.13 29.14 -18.18
N ASP A 96 30.16 28.45 -17.04
CA ASP A 96 31.20 28.58 -16.01
C ASP A 96 31.35 30.03 -15.50
N GLU A 97 30.28 30.81 -15.57
CA GLU A 97 30.17 32.12 -14.93
C GLU A 97 29.70 31.93 -13.49
N ASN A 98 30.14 32.81 -12.57
CA ASN A 98 30.03 32.57 -11.15
C ASN A 98 29.45 33.71 -10.30
N ALA A 99 28.83 34.69 -10.94
CA ALA A 99 28.29 35.90 -10.34
C ALA A 99 26.85 36.19 -10.82
N ALA A 100 26.14 35.18 -11.35
CA ALA A 100 24.82 35.31 -11.94
C ALA A 100 24.74 36.34 -13.09
N ALA A 101 25.85 36.64 -13.77
CA ALA A 101 25.93 37.63 -14.85
C ALA A 101 25.43 37.09 -16.20
N THR A 102 25.61 35.80 -16.45
CA THR A 102 25.16 35.10 -17.68
C THR A 102 24.96 33.62 -17.36
N GLY A 103 24.15 32.90 -18.15
CA GLY A 103 23.90 31.48 -17.92
C GLY A 103 22.98 31.27 -16.74
N ASP A 104 23.40 30.42 -15.80
CA ASP A 104 22.65 30.08 -14.60
C ASP A 104 22.52 31.27 -13.62
N LEU A 105 21.72 31.06 -12.57
CA LEU A 105 21.63 31.97 -11.45
C LEU A 105 22.44 31.42 -10.28
N ASP A 106 23.61 32.01 -10.05
CA ASP A 106 24.43 31.74 -8.87
C ASP A 106 23.86 32.45 -7.64
N ILE A 107 23.59 31.68 -6.57
CA ILE A 107 23.16 32.24 -5.28
C ILE A 107 24.28 32.03 -4.28
N THR A 108 24.78 33.13 -3.70
CA THR A 108 25.95 33.16 -2.80
C THR A 108 25.65 33.69 -1.40
N ASP A 109 24.42 34.13 -1.14
CA ASP A 109 23.96 34.57 0.20
C ASP A 109 22.59 33.96 0.56
N ASP A 110 22.22 34.04 1.84
CA ASP A 110 20.97 33.49 2.37
C ASP A 110 19.76 34.19 1.74
N LEU A 111 18.85 33.43 1.12
CA LEU A 111 17.79 34.00 0.27
C LEU A 111 16.52 33.16 0.26
N THR A 112 15.36 33.82 0.16
CA THR A 112 14.08 33.19 -0.20
C THR A 112 13.64 33.68 -1.58
N ILE A 113 13.24 32.77 -2.47
CA ILE A 113 12.61 33.09 -3.76
C ILE A 113 11.18 32.56 -3.72
N GLN A 114 10.21 33.45 -3.88
CA GLN A 114 8.79 33.15 -3.77
C GLN A 114 8.04 33.59 -5.01
N GLY A 115 7.38 32.64 -5.67
CA GLY A 115 6.43 32.90 -6.74
C GLY A 115 5.00 33.06 -6.25
N GLN A 116 4.10 33.36 -7.19
CA GLN A 116 2.67 33.42 -6.90
C GLN A 116 2.04 32.02 -6.83
N ASP A 117 2.45 31.15 -7.75
CA ASP A 117 1.92 29.80 -7.93
C ASP A 117 2.88 29.00 -8.83
N ALA A 118 3.15 27.74 -8.47
CA ALA A 118 4.12 26.90 -9.16
C ALA A 118 3.76 26.65 -10.63
N GLU A 119 2.47 26.57 -10.99
CA GLU A 119 2.04 26.33 -12.38
C GLU A 119 2.21 27.56 -13.29
N THR A 120 2.37 28.76 -12.70
CA THR A 120 2.34 30.02 -13.46
C THR A 120 3.57 30.90 -13.28
N THR A 121 4.42 30.62 -12.29
CA THR A 121 5.67 31.34 -12.05
C THR A 121 6.84 30.44 -12.44
N ILE A 122 7.41 30.64 -13.64
CA ILE A 122 8.35 29.70 -14.24
C ILE A 122 9.70 30.39 -14.43
N ILE A 123 10.76 29.81 -13.86
CA ILE A 123 12.16 30.16 -14.15
C ILE A 123 12.66 29.15 -15.18
N ASP A 124 12.85 29.60 -16.41
CA ASP A 124 13.15 28.75 -17.57
C ASP A 124 14.55 29.06 -18.10
N ALA A 125 15.49 28.13 -17.94
CA ALA A 125 16.87 28.35 -18.41
C ALA A 125 17.05 28.15 -19.93
N ASN A 126 15.98 27.80 -20.66
CA ASN A 126 15.96 27.68 -22.11
C ASN A 126 17.06 26.76 -22.68
N TRP A 127 17.46 25.75 -21.89
CA TRP A 127 18.56 24.83 -22.19
C TRP A 127 19.92 25.51 -22.45
N ILE A 128 20.11 26.75 -21.98
CA ILE A 128 21.33 27.52 -22.19
C ILE A 128 22.45 27.08 -21.23
N ASP A 129 22.09 26.90 -19.96
CA ASP A 129 22.96 26.45 -18.86
C ASP A 129 22.07 25.79 -17.79
N ARG A 130 22.60 25.51 -16.61
CA ARG A 130 21.80 25.16 -15.43
C ARG A 130 20.80 26.27 -15.08
N VAL A 131 19.79 25.96 -14.27
CA VAL A 131 18.90 27.03 -13.78
C VAL A 131 19.51 27.72 -12.55
N ILE A 132 19.86 26.94 -11.51
CA ILE A 132 20.31 27.45 -10.21
C ILE A 132 21.60 26.78 -9.74
N ASP A 133 22.59 27.56 -9.31
CA ASP A 133 23.80 27.08 -8.61
C ASP A 133 23.88 27.68 -7.19
N ILE A 134 23.69 26.83 -6.17
CA ILE A 134 23.77 27.22 -4.76
C ILE A 134 25.20 27.07 -4.26
N ARG A 135 25.77 28.19 -3.79
CA ARG A 135 27.18 28.28 -3.46
C ARG A 135 27.43 28.65 -2.02
N GLY A 136 28.25 27.82 -1.37
CA GLY A 136 28.57 28.00 0.04
C GLY A 136 27.55 27.33 0.96
N GLY A 137 27.81 27.43 2.27
CA GLY A 137 26.95 26.86 3.31
C GLY A 137 25.78 27.78 3.66
N ILE A 138 25.11 28.33 2.65
CA ILE A 138 24.01 29.29 2.78
C ILE A 138 22.66 28.58 2.92
N THR A 139 21.65 29.29 3.39
CA THR A 139 20.27 28.81 3.49
C THR A 139 19.42 29.44 2.40
N VAL A 140 18.83 28.59 1.55
CA VAL A 140 17.99 29.05 0.43
C VAL A 140 16.64 28.35 0.46
N THR A 141 15.57 29.12 0.29
CA THR A 141 14.20 28.59 0.21
C THR A 141 13.56 29.00 -1.11
N PHE A 142 12.97 28.03 -1.81
CA PHE A 142 12.15 28.28 -2.99
C PHE A 142 10.71 27.87 -2.70
N SER A 143 9.75 28.72 -3.09
CA SER A 143 8.33 28.38 -2.94
C SER A 143 7.46 28.87 -4.08
N ASN A 144 6.46 28.08 -4.46
CA ASN A 144 5.43 28.40 -5.45
C ASN A 144 6.02 28.80 -6.82
N ILE A 145 7.02 28.06 -7.30
CA ILE A 145 7.66 28.29 -8.60
C ILE A 145 7.89 26.98 -9.36
N THR A 146 8.09 27.09 -10.67
CA THR A 146 8.70 26.06 -11.51
C THR A 146 10.14 26.45 -11.84
N ILE A 147 11.05 25.48 -11.78
CA ILE A 147 12.44 25.52 -12.28
C ILE A 147 12.49 24.57 -13.48
N ASP A 148 12.69 25.11 -14.69
CA ASP A 148 12.52 24.36 -15.94
C ASP A 148 13.73 24.47 -16.88
N LYS A 149 13.93 23.41 -17.68
CA LYS A 149 14.83 23.39 -18.85
C LYS A 149 16.27 23.81 -18.59
N GLY A 150 16.83 23.47 -17.44
CA GLY A 150 18.27 23.57 -17.22
C GLY A 150 19.05 22.52 -18.02
N SER A 151 20.20 22.86 -18.58
CA SER A 151 21.03 21.93 -19.36
C SER A 151 22.52 22.13 -19.12
N VAL A 152 23.20 21.08 -18.66
CA VAL A 152 24.66 21.13 -18.46
C VAL A 152 25.32 19.78 -18.74
N PHE A 153 26.53 19.81 -19.28
CA PHE A 153 27.41 18.64 -19.31
C PHE A 153 28.14 18.49 -17.97
N GLY A 154 27.39 18.17 -16.91
CA GLY A 154 27.87 18.18 -15.54
C GLY A 154 26.84 17.70 -14.52
N SER A 155 26.73 18.42 -13.40
CA SER A 155 25.86 18.08 -12.27
C SER A 155 24.79 19.14 -12.05
N GLY A 156 23.55 18.70 -11.79
CA GLY A 156 22.46 19.59 -11.38
C GLY A 156 21.93 20.44 -12.54
N GLY A 157 21.17 19.85 -13.46
CA GLY A 157 20.63 20.58 -14.62
C GLY A 157 19.66 21.67 -14.15
N GLY A 158 18.67 21.29 -13.35
CA GLY A 158 17.79 22.25 -12.68
C GLY A 158 18.55 22.98 -11.58
N VAL A 159 19.01 22.24 -10.59
CA VAL A 159 19.64 22.80 -9.39
C VAL A 159 20.89 22.03 -8.99
N PHE A 160 21.98 22.77 -8.75
CA PHE A 160 23.18 22.26 -8.10
C PHE A 160 23.32 22.83 -6.69
N ASN A 161 23.18 21.97 -5.67
CA ASN A 161 23.49 22.32 -4.28
C ASN A 161 24.87 21.80 -3.88
N GLN A 162 25.85 22.69 -3.80
CA GLN A 162 27.23 22.32 -3.45
C GLN A 162 27.35 21.93 -1.97
N ASN A 163 26.85 22.78 -1.08
CA ASN A 163 26.97 22.61 0.37
C ASN A 163 25.96 23.44 1.19
N GLY A 164 24.93 23.98 0.56
CA GLY A 164 23.91 24.79 1.20
C GLY A 164 22.84 23.98 1.94
N ASN A 165 21.96 24.69 2.64
CA ASN A 165 20.74 24.20 3.25
C ASN A 165 19.54 24.67 2.41
N LEU A 166 19.02 23.77 1.58
CA LEU A 166 18.05 24.07 0.53
C LEU A 166 16.67 23.54 0.92
N THR A 167 15.65 24.39 0.81
CA THR A 167 14.25 24.02 1.01
C THR A 167 13.43 24.32 -0.25
N PHE A 168 12.68 23.32 -0.71
CA PHE A 168 11.65 23.44 -1.74
C PHE A 168 10.29 23.19 -1.10
N ASP A 169 9.37 24.16 -1.22
CA ASP A 169 7.98 24.03 -0.77
C ASP A 169 7.02 24.44 -1.89
N ASN A 170 6.25 23.49 -2.41
CA ASN A 170 5.42 23.70 -3.60
C ASN A 170 6.23 24.19 -4.81
N VAL A 171 7.23 23.40 -5.20
CA VAL A 171 8.09 23.68 -6.36
C VAL A 171 7.99 22.55 -7.37
N ILE A 172 7.98 22.91 -8.66
CA ILE A 172 8.11 21.95 -9.75
C ILE A 172 9.52 22.08 -10.33
N ILE A 173 10.26 20.98 -10.44
CA ILE A 173 11.55 20.93 -11.12
C ILE A 173 11.41 20.00 -12.32
N SER A 174 11.44 20.58 -13.51
CA SER A 174 11.08 19.86 -14.72
C SER A 174 12.04 20.03 -15.88
N SER A 175 11.94 19.09 -16.81
CA SER A 175 12.58 19.11 -18.13
C SER A 175 14.06 19.46 -18.09
N SER A 176 14.78 19.17 -17.01
CA SER A 176 16.17 19.57 -16.86
C SER A 176 17.11 18.39 -17.13
N GLU A 177 18.27 18.68 -17.70
CA GLU A 177 19.24 17.67 -18.16
C GLU A 177 20.64 17.92 -17.60
N ALA A 178 21.21 16.87 -17.02
CA ALA A 178 22.60 16.84 -16.59
C ALA A 178 23.11 15.40 -16.54
N SER A 179 24.43 15.20 -16.63
CA SER A 179 25.03 13.87 -16.52
C SER A 179 24.75 13.21 -15.17
N ILE A 180 24.59 14.00 -14.09
CA ILE A 180 24.20 13.49 -12.77
C ILE A 180 23.24 14.50 -12.12
N GLY A 181 22.05 14.07 -11.77
CA GLY A 181 21.03 14.90 -11.15
C GLY A 181 20.46 15.90 -12.15
N GLY A 182 19.81 15.41 -13.21
CA GLY A 182 19.15 16.23 -14.22
C GLY A 182 18.24 17.30 -13.60
N GLY A 183 17.38 16.92 -12.66
CA GLY A 183 16.61 17.85 -11.85
C GLY A 183 17.48 18.49 -10.76
N ILE A 184 17.99 17.67 -9.83
CA ILE A 184 18.72 18.15 -8.65
C ILE A 184 19.99 17.33 -8.43
N PHE A 185 21.09 18.02 -8.17
CA PHE A 185 22.28 17.43 -7.57
C PHE A 185 22.58 18.06 -6.22
N ASN A 186 22.40 17.31 -5.13
CA ASN A 186 22.82 17.70 -3.79
C ASN A 186 24.16 17.03 -3.45
N ALA A 187 25.26 17.77 -3.44
CA ALA A 187 26.59 17.19 -3.27
C ALA A 187 26.85 16.77 -1.82
N SER A 188 26.78 17.71 -0.88
CA SER A 188 27.01 17.47 0.55
C SER A 188 26.12 18.31 1.48
N GLY A 189 25.20 19.08 0.89
CA GLY A 189 24.31 19.98 1.61
C GLY A 189 23.12 19.28 2.27
N SER A 190 22.30 20.07 2.95
CA SER A 190 20.99 19.66 3.45
C SER A 190 19.93 20.01 2.42
N LEU A 191 18.98 19.11 2.19
CA LEU A 191 17.91 19.28 1.22
C LEU A 191 16.55 18.87 1.83
N SER A 192 15.58 19.77 1.80
CA SER A 192 14.19 19.47 2.14
C SER A 192 13.31 19.71 0.91
N ILE A 193 12.55 18.68 0.51
CA ILE A 193 11.59 18.73 -0.60
C ILE A 193 10.21 18.45 -0.01
N GLN A 194 9.31 19.42 -0.09
CA GLN A 194 7.97 19.34 0.47
C GLN A 194 6.93 19.78 -0.57
N ASN A 195 5.82 19.05 -0.68
CA ASN A 195 4.70 19.40 -1.56
C ASN A 195 5.13 19.65 -3.01
N SER A 196 6.20 19.00 -3.48
CA SER A 196 6.91 19.38 -4.71
C SER A 196 6.89 18.24 -5.72
N GLU A 197 7.13 18.59 -6.99
CA GLU A 197 7.21 17.62 -8.09
C GLU A 197 8.56 17.72 -8.82
N ILE A 198 9.26 16.60 -8.94
CA ILE A 198 10.48 16.46 -9.73
C ILE A 198 10.11 15.57 -10.91
N THR A 199 9.91 16.18 -12.09
CA THR A 199 9.29 15.49 -13.22
C THR A 199 9.99 15.66 -14.54
N SER A 200 9.99 14.61 -15.36
CA SER A 200 10.44 14.67 -16.75
C SER A 200 11.88 15.16 -16.93
N ASN A 201 12.73 14.98 -15.90
CA ASN A 201 14.14 15.31 -15.97
C ASN A 201 14.91 14.20 -16.70
N SER A 202 16.09 14.55 -17.23
CA SER A 202 16.94 13.67 -18.03
C SER A 202 18.35 13.57 -17.46
N GLY A 203 18.91 12.36 -17.48
CA GLY A 203 20.32 12.14 -17.16
C GLY A 203 21.28 12.50 -18.29
N GLY A 204 20.80 12.91 -19.48
CA GLY A 204 21.64 13.28 -20.63
C GLY A 204 22.64 12.20 -21.09
N GLY A 205 22.29 10.93 -20.88
CA GLY A 205 23.19 9.78 -21.11
C GLY A 205 24.06 9.37 -19.91
N GLY A 206 23.89 10.02 -18.76
CA GLY A 206 24.57 9.75 -17.50
C GLY A 206 23.71 9.00 -16.47
N ASP A 207 24.10 9.14 -15.20
CA ASP A 207 23.79 8.17 -14.14
C ASP A 207 22.45 8.42 -13.45
N VAL A 208 21.97 9.66 -13.27
CA VAL A 208 20.69 9.90 -12.59
C VAL A 208 19.95 11.13 -13.09
N ALA A 209 18.64 11.00 -13.31
CA ALA A 209 17.82 12.07 -13.87
C ALA A 209 17.11 12.94 -12.82
N GLY A 210 16.41 12.36 -11.83
CA GLY A 210 15.65 13.16 -10.85
C GLY A 210 16.55 13.83 -9.81
N LEU A 211 17.01 13.07 -8.83
CA LEU A 211 17.81 13.56 -7.70
C LEU A 211 19.05 12.69 -7.46
N PHE A 212 20.22 13.34 -7.40
CA PHE A 212 21.39 12.79 -6.72
C PHE A 212 21.52 13.39 -5.32
N ASN A 213 21.61 12.55 -4.28
CA ASN A 213 21.84 12.99 -2.91
C ASN A 213 23.14 12.41 -2.32
N GLY A 214 24.16 13.23 -2.16
CA GLY A 214 25.38 12.92 -1.40
C GLY A 214 25.38 13.47 0.04
N GLY A 215 24.39 14.29 0.40
CA GLY A 215 24.24 14.91 1.72
C GLY A 215 23.11 14.32 2.57
N ASN A 216 22.42 15.17 3.32
CA ASN A 216 21.21 14.80 4.05
C ASN A 216 19.98 15.32 3.31
N ALA A 217 19.03 14.46 2.99
CA ALA A 217 17.80 14.83 2.30
C ALA A 217 16.54 14.29 3.00
N VAL A 218 15.50 15.11 3.00
CA VAL A 218 14.16 14.75 3.46
C VAL A 218 13.16 15.11 2.36
N ILE A 219 12.35 14.13 1.96
CA ILE A 219 11.33 14.26 0.92
C ILE A 219 9.98 13.90 1.53
N GLU A 220 9.05 14.84 1.51
CA GLU A 220 7.72 14.68 2.11
C GLU A 220 6.61 15.18 1.18
N ASN A 221 5.49 14.46 1.12
CA ASN A 221 4.28 14.87 0.38
C ASN A 221 4.57 15.26 -1.08
N SER A 222 5.51 14.57 -1.72
CA SER A 222 6.09 14.99 -2.99
C SER A 222 5.96 13.90 -4.06
N ARG A 223 6.35 14.24 -5.29
CA ARG A 223 6.31 13.33 -6.43
C ARG A 223 7.59 13.33 -7.24
N PHE A 224 8.04 12.13 -7.63
CA PHE A 224 9.08 11.92 -8.63
C PHE A 224 8.49 11.15 -9.80
N SER A 225 8.33 11.79 -10.96
CA SER A 225 7.59 11.21 -12.09
C SER A 225 8.31 11.35 -13.43
N GLY A 226 8.32 10.29 -14.24
CA GLY A 226 8.81 10.38 -15.63
C GLY A 226 10.28 10.79 -15.79
N ASN A 227 11.11 10.68 -14.74
CA ASN A 227 12.52 11.01 -14.84
C ASN A 227 13.27 9.86 -15.53
N THR A 228 14.10 10.19 -16.53
CA THR A 228 14.75 9.17 -17.39
C THR A 228 16.25 9.38 -17.53
N ALA A 229 17.03 8.36 -17.18
CA ALA A 229 18.49 8.39 -17.35
C ALA A 229 19.01 7.16 -18.08
N PHE A 230 20.32 7.13 -18.30
CA PHE A 230 20.96 5.92 -18.77
C PHE A 230 21.15 4.92 -17.61
N GLY A 231 21.64 5.40 -16.45
CA GLY A 231 21.80 4.61 -15.23
C GLY A 231 20.53 4.51 -14.37
N GLY A 232 20.04 5.63 -13.86
CA GLY A 232 19.07 5.73 -12.76
C GLY A 232 17.94 6.74 -13.00
N GLY A 233 16.69 6.31 -12.98
CA GLY A 233 15.56 7.19 -13.29
C GLY A 233 15.30 8.26 -12.22
N ALA A 234 14.80 7.87 -11.05
CA ALA A 234 14.28 8.83 -10.07
C ALA A 234 15.36 9.37 -9.11
N ILE A 235 15.93 8.50 -8.27
CA ILE A 235 16.72 8.94 -7.11
C ILE A 235 17.95 8.05 -6.94
N GLU A 236 19.12 8.69 -6.78
CA GLU A 236 20.33 8.05 -6.30
C GLU A 236 20.74 8.65 -4.95
N ASN A 237 20.78 7.80 -3.92
CA ASN A 237 21.24 8.15 -2.59
C ASN A 237 22.65 7.61 -2.31
N SER A 238 23.57 8.53 -2.03
CA SER A 238 24.93 8.31 -1.53
C SER A 238 25.15 8.82 -0.11
N GLY A 239 24.14 9.46 0.50
CA GLY A 239 24.17 10.02 1.85
C GLY A 239 23.07 9.45 2.75
N ILE A 240 22.36 10.33 3.46
CA ILE A 240 21.21 9.97 4.29
C ILE A 240 19.96 10.53 3.62
N LEU A 241 18.95 9.67 3.41
CA LEU A 241 17.70 10.06 2.79
C LEU A 241 16.50 9.53 3.57
N THR A 242 15.56 10.42 3.89
CA THR A 242 14.24 10.06 4.39
C THR A 242 13.19 10.41 3.35
N ILE A 243 12.32 9.46 3.03
CA ILE A 243 11.18 9.61 2.13
C ILE A 243 9.91 9.28 2.91
N HIS A 244 8.94 10.18 2.89
CA HIS A 244 7.66 9.99 3.56
C HIS A 244 6.51 10.51 2.69
N ASN A 245 5.41 9.76 2.62
CA ASN A 245 4.20 10.17 1.89
C ASN A 245 4.49 10.70 0.47
N THR A 246 5.34 9.97 -0.26
CA THR A 246 5.86 10.40 -1.56
C THR A 246 5.57 9.34 -2.62
N ASP A 247 5.17 9.81 -3.81
CA ASP A 247 4.93 8.98 -5.00
C ASP A 247 6.17 8.98 -5.91
N ILE A 248 6.75 7.81 -6.17
CA ILE A 248 7.86 7.60 -7.09
C ILE A 248 7.35 6.70 -8.22
N THR A 249 6.88 7.33 -9.31
CA THR A 249 6.13 6.64 -10.35
C THR A 249 6.67 6.86 -11.75
N GLY A 250 6.76 5.78 -12.53
CA GLY A 250 7.02 5.87 -13.96
C GLY A 250 8.41 6.43 -14.30
N ASN A 251 9.39 6.25 -13.42
CA ASN A 251 10.77 6.65 -13.68
C ASN A 251 11.49 5.53 -14.41
N GLY A 252 12.34 5.91 -15.35
CA GLY A 252 12.94 5.01 -16.32
C GLY A 252 14.46 5.06 -16.31
N SER A 253 15.09 3.93 -16.57
CA SER A 253 16.48 3.92 -17.02
C SER A 253 16.64 3.00 -18.21
N ALA A 254 17.71 3.20 -18.98
CA ALA A 254 18.03 2.31 -20.08
C ALA A 254 18.85 1.08 -19.63
N PHE A 255 19.64 1.16 -18.54
CA PHE A 255 20.63 0.13 -18.18
C PHE A 255 20.51 -0.40 -16.76
N ASP A 256 20.37 0.47 -15.75
CA ASP A 256 20.40 0.07 -14.34
C ASP A 256 19.04 0.34 -13.65
N TYR A 257 18.98 0.66 -12.37
CA TYR A 257 17.76 0.83 -11.57
C TYR A 257 16.83 1.95 -12.10
N GLY A 258 15.50 1.78 -12.02
CA GLY A 258 14.52 2.74 -12.52
C GLY A 258 14.10 3.78 -11.48
N GLY A 259 13.72 3.31 -10.30
CA GLY A 259 13.23 4.13 -9.19
C GLY A 259 14.37 4.64 -8.33
N ILE A 260 14.83 3.82 -7.38
CA ILE A 260 15.74 4.25 -6.31
C ILE A 260 17.00 3.38 -6.29
N LEU A 261 18.18 4.01 -6.28
CA LEU A 261 19.42 3.38 -5.82
C LEU A 261 19.84 3.94 -4.46
N ASN A 262 20.05 3.04 -3.50
CA ASN A 262 20.74 3.35 -2.25
C ASN A 262 22.14 2.71 -2.24
N ARG A 263 23.19 3.53 -2.34
CA ARG A 263 24.59 3.10 -2.45
C ARG A 263 25.10 2.42 -1.17
N ARG A 264 26.19 1.65 -1.29
CA ARG A 264 26.77 0.81 -0.23
C ARG A 264 26.98 1.46 1.14
N SER A 265 27.31 2.75 1.19
CA SER A 265 27.57 3.47 2.45
C SER A 265 26.41 4.38 2.88
N ALA A 266 25.29 4.32 2.15
CA ALA A 266 24.17 5.21 2.31
C ALA A 266 23.05 4.59 3.16
N GLU A 267 22.27 5.45 3.79
CA GLU A 267 21.11 5.09 4.61
C GLU A 267 19.85 5.69 4.00
N ILE A 268 18.83 4.85 3.83
CA ILE A 268 17.51 5.29 3.36
C ILE A 268 16.40 4.78 4.28
N THR A 269 15.47 5.66 4.63
CA THR A 269 14.19 5.30 5.26
C THR A 269 13.06 5.73 4.36
N ILE A 270 12.13 4.81 4.05
CA ILE A 270 10.95 5.05 3.21
C ILE A 270 9.71 4.68 4.01
N SER A 271 8.71 5.55 4.07
CA SER A 271 7.48 5.28 4.80
C SER A 271 6.24 5.88 4.15
N ASN A 272 5.10 5.18 4.24
CA ASN A 272 3.81 5.67 3.73
C ASN A 272 3.87 6.10 2.25
N SER A 273 4.66 5.39 1.45
CA SER A 273 5.02 5.82 0.10
C SER A 273 4.52 4.84 -0.96
N ILE A 274 4.54 5.30 -2.22
CA ILE A 274 4.22 4.46 -3.38
C ILE A 274 5.42 4.47 -4.32
N ILE A 275 5.87 3.29 -4.73
CA ILE A 275 6.93 3.09 -5.72
C ILE A 275 6.33 2.22 -6.83
N ASN A 276 5.91 2.88 -7.91
CA ASN A 276 5.01 2.25 -8.88
C ASN A 276 5.47 2.41 -10.33
N GLY A 277 5.43 1.32 -11.10
CA GLY A 277 5.63 1.40 -12.56
C GLY A 277 6.99 1.94 -12.98
N ASN A 278 8.02 1.83 -12.14
CA ASN A 278 9.37 2.23 -12.50
C ASN A 278 10.01 1.14 -13.36
N GLY A 279 10.70 1.55 -14.42
CA GLY A 279 11.27 0.67 -15.43
C GLY A 279 12.78 0.85 -15.55
N GLY A 280 13.49 -0.21 -15.92
CA GLY A 280 14.94 -0.18 -16.03
C GLY A 280 15.55 -1.58 -16.08
N GLY A 281 16.83 -1.68 -15.76
CA GLY A 281 17.54 -2.91 -15.45
C GLY A 281 17.26 -3.45 -14.05
N SER A 282 18.25 -4.05 -13.40
CA SER A 282 18.03 -4.73 -12.11
C SER A 282 17.69 -3.76 -10.97
N GLY A 283 16.71 -4.10 -10.14
CA GLY A 283 16.25 -3.23 -9.05
C GLY A 283 15.36 -2.07 -9.52
N SER A 284 14.48 -2.31 -10.50
CA SER A 284 13.67 -1.26 -11.14
C SER A 284 12.84 -0.44 -10.16
N GLY A 285 12.27 -1.05 -9.12
CA GLY A 285 11.70 -0.28 -8.01
C GLY A 285 12.81 0.27 -7.10
N ILE A 286 13.52 -0.63 -6.41
CA ILE A 286 14.58 -0.28 -5.47
C ILE A 286 15.79 -1.20 -5.64
N LEU A 287 16.97 -0.62 -5.83
CA LEU A 287 18.26 -1.26 -5.64
C LEU A 287 18.90 -0.78 -4.34
N ASN A 288 19.11 -1.68 -3.39
CA ASN A 288 19.76 -1.36 -2.11
C ASN A 288 21.11 -2.06 -1.98
N GLU A 289 22.19 -1.29 -1.95
CA GLU A 289 23.53 -1.73 -1.58
C GLU A 289 23.90 -1.38 -0.13
N GLY A 290 23.24 -0.36 0.44
CA GLY A 290 23.48 0.18 1.78
C GLY A 290 22.51 -0.35 2.84
N THR A 291 22.04 0.54 3.71
CA THR A 291 21.02 0.21 4.73
C THR A 291 19.69 0.83 4.35
N ALA A 292 18.63 0.01 4.30
CA ALA A 292 17.27 0.44 3.98
C ALA A 292 16.26 0.00 5.05
N ILE A 293 15.37 0.92 5.43
CA ILE A 293 14.17 0.63 6.21
C ILE A 293 12.97 1.09 5.39
N ILE A 294 12.04 0.18 5.12
CA ILE A 294 10.84 0.45 4.32
C ILE A 294 9.63 0.10 5.17
N SER A 295 8.66 1.01 5.23
CA SER A 295 7.44 0.83 5.99
C SER A 295 6.18 1.29 5.33
N ASP A 296 5.07 0.59 5.55
CA ASP A 296 3.74 1.08 5.20
C ASP A 296 3.68 1.57 3.74
N THR A 297 4.48 0.93 2.89
CA THR A 297 4.84 1.39 1.55
C THR A 297 4.43 0.33 0.55
N VAL A 298 3.88 0.77 -0.58
CA VAL A 298 3.47 -0.09 -1.68
C VAL A 298 4.51 -0.02 -2.80
N ILE A 299 5.11 -1.16 -3.14
CA ILE A 299 6.09 -1.31 -4.22
C ILE A 299 5.45 -2.19 -5.28
N GLN A 300 4.94 -1.57 -6.34
CA GLN A 300 4.11 -2.27 -7.30
C GLN A 300 4.43 -2.01 -8.76
N ASP A 301 4.11 -3.00 -9.60
CA ASP A 301 4.17 -2.89 -11.07
C ASP A 301 5.52 -2.40 -11.63
N ASN A 302 6.61 -2.52 -10.86
CA ASN A 302 7.95 -2.16 -11.31
C ASN A 302 8.49 -3.28 -12.20
N GLU A 303 9.15 -2.90 -13.30
CA GLU A 303 9.53 -3.81 -14.37
C GLU A 303 11.04 -3.74 -14.63
N ALA A 304 11.74 -4.86 -14.45
CA ALA A 304 13.16 -4.98 -14.79
C ALA A 304 13.37 -5.76 -16.10
N GLY A 305 14.00 -5.10 -17.06
CA GLY A 305 14.36 -5.58 -18.39
C GLY A 305 15.81 -6.04 -18.49
N GLY A 306 16.06 -7.29 -18.90
CA GLY A 306 17.41 -7.82 -19.17
C GLY A 306 17.89 -7.49 -20.58
N GLY A 307 18.08 -6.21 -20.92
CA GLY A 307 18.19 -5.79 -22.32
C GLY A 307 19.48 -5.05 -22.72
N ALA A 308 19.82 -3.95 -22.06
CA ALA A 308 20.71 -2.97 -22.70
C ALA A 308 22.21 -3.20 -22.47
N SER A 309 22.62 -3.88 -21.39
CA SER A 309 24.00 -3.81 -20.87
C SER A 309 24.92 -4.99 -21.24
N GLY A 310 24.45 -5.99 -21.99
CA GLY A 310 25.21 -7.22 -22.21
C GLY A 310 25.35 -8.10 -20.95
N PHE A 311 24.87 -7.64 -19.80
CA PHE A 311 24.43 -8.50 -18.70
C PHE A 311 23.08 -9.08 -19.09
N LYS A 312 23.00 -10.40 -19.08
CA LYS A 312 21.84 -11.10 -19.59
C LYS A 312 20.73 -11.23 -18.55
N ASP A 313 21.08 -11.19 -17.27
CA ASP A 313 20.18 -11.50 -16.16
C ASP A 313 19.33 -10.28 -15.76
N ALA A 314 18.08 -10.50 -15.39
CA ALA A 314 17.20 -9.48 -14.80
C ALA A 314 16.91 -9.85 -13.34
N ILE A 315 17.08 -8.90 -12.42
CA ILE A 315 17.08 -9.18 -10.98
C ILE A 315 16.23 -8.13 -10.24
N GLY A 316 15.29 -8.57 -9.40
CA GLY A 316 14.59 -7.68 -8.49
C GLY A 316 13.73 -6.64 -9.19
N GLY A 317 12.60 -7.03 -9.78
CA GLY A 317 11.67 -6.08 -10.43
C GLY A 317 11.19 -5.02 -9.43
N GLY A 318 10.68 -5.47 -8.28
CA GLY A 318 10.34 -4.58 -7.16
C GLY A 318 11.58 -4.17 -6.37
N ILE A 319 12.30 -5.16 -5.82
CA ILE A 319 13.45 -4.92 -4.93
C ILE A 319 14.63 -5.81 -5.33
N TYR A 320 15.80 -5.22 -5.43
CA TYR A 320 17.09 -5.92 -5.41
C TYR A 320 17.91 -5.48 -4.20
N ASN A 321 18.09 -6.39 -3.24
CA ASN A 321 18.84 -6.15 -2.01
C ASN A 321 20.22 -6.82 -2.03
N LEU A 322 21.27 -6.00 -2.05
CA LEU A 322 22.68 -6.33 -1.85
C LEU A 322 23.19 -5.89 -0.47
N GLY A 323 22.46 -5.02 0.21
CA GLY A 323 22.78 -4.44 1.51
C GLY A 323 21.99 -5.05 2.68
N THR A 324 21.73 -4.27 3.71
CA THR A 324 20.82 -4.67 4.80
C THR A 324 19.48 -3.98 4.61
N MET A 325 18.40 -4.73 4.64
CA MET A 325 17.06 -4.21 4.45
C MET A 325 16.08 -4.75 5.49
N THR A 326 15.21 -3.88 6.00
CA THR A 326 14.01 -4.28 6.74
C THR A 326 12.80 -3.70 6.04
N VAL A 327 11.81 -4.54 5.77
CA VAL A 327 10.52 -4.19 5.18
C VAL A 327 9.44 -4.56 6.18
N TYR A 328 8.63 -3.59 6.60
CA TYR A 328 7.57 -3.83 7.58
C TYR A 328 6.22 -3.19 7.21
N GLY A 329 5.11 -3.89 7.40
CA GLY A 329 3.78 -3.31 7.07
C GLY A 329 3.60 -2.98 5.59
N SER A 330 4.34 -3.64 4.68
CA SER A 330 4.49 -3.20 3.30
C SER A 330 3.96 -4.21 2.29
N THR A 331 3.50 -3.72 1.14
CA THR A 331 3.02 -4.57 0.03
C THR A 331 3.98 -4.49 -1.15
N ILE A 332 4.46 -5.64 -1.62
CA ILE A 332 5.28 -5.79 -2.82
C ILE A 332 4.47 -6.58 -3.84
N SER A 333 3.89 -5.91 -4.83
CA SER A 333 2.87 -6.53 -5.68
C SER A 333 2.99 -6.29 -7.18
N GLY A 334 2.71 -7.29 -8.00
CA GLY A 334 2.61 -7.08 -9.46
C GLY A 334 3.94 -6.74 -10.15
N ASN A 335 5.08 -6.80 -9.46
CA ASN A 335 6.37 -6.49 -10.05
C ASN A 335 6.81 -7.60 -11.00
N ARG A 336 7.55 -7.23 -12.04
CA ARG A 336 7.83 -8.12 -13.18
C ARG A 336 9.30 -8.10 -13.57
N LEU A 337 9.76 -9.25 -14.03
CA LEU A 337 10.98 -9.35 -14.83
C LEU A 337 10.57 -9.62 -16.27
N VAL A 338 11.06 -8.79 -17.20
CA VAL A 338 10.78 -8.94 -18.62
C VAL A 338 12.10 -9.22 -19.36
N ALA A 339 12.08 -10.28 -20.15
CA ALA A 339 13.12 -10.55 -21.12
C ALA A 339 12.86 -9.70 -22.37
N GLU A 340 13.74 -8.77 -22.71
CA GLU A 340 13.57 -7.95 -23.93
C GLU A 340 14.06 -8.67 -25.21
N GLU A 341 14.84 -9.75 -25.08
CA GLU A 341 15.43 -10.49 -26.19
C GLU A 341 15.37 -12.03 -26.00
N PRO A 342 15.29 -12.83 -27.09
CA PRO A 342 15.42 -14.28 -26.98
C PRO A 342 16.80 -14.67 -26.43
N ASN A 343 16.85 -15.50 -25.38
CA ASN A 343 18.06 -15.85 -24.63
C ASN A 343 18.63 -14.70 -23.77
N THR A 344 17.76 -13.87 -23.19
CA THR A 344 18.08 -13.23 -21.92
C THR A 344 18.54 -14.29 -20.92
N GLY A 345 19.36 -13.85 -19.99
CA GLY A 345 19.95 -14.64 -18.93
C GLY A 345 18.95 -14.79 -17.80
N LEU A 346 19.39 -15.43 -16.72
CA LEU A 346 18.53 -15.90 -15.66
C LEU A 346 17.69 -14.76 -15.05
N LEU A 347 16.41 -15.03 -14.75
CA LEU A 347 15.53 -14.09 -14.05
C LEU A 347 15.49 -14.45 -12.56
N PHE A 348 15.72 -13.48 -11.68
CA PHE A 348 15.80 -13.72 -10.23
C PHE A 348 14.93 -12.74 -9.45
N GLY A 349 13.92 -13.24 -8.74
CA GLY A 349 13.20 -12.46 -7.73
C GLY A 349 12.37 -11.33 -8.32
N ALA A 350 11.22 -11.59 -8.95
CA ALA A 350 10.45 -10.50 -9.58
C ALA A 350 9.89 -9.52 -8.56
N GLY A 351 9.37 -10.01 -7.43
CA GLY A 351 9.07 -9.16 -6.29
C GLY A 351 10.36 -8.70 -5.62
N ILE A 352 11.13 -9.65 -5.11
CA ILE A 352 12.33 -9.39 -4.32
C ILE A 352 13.47 -10.35 -4.71
N ALA A 353 14.65 -9.81 -4.98
CA ALA A 353 15.89 -10.55 -5.05
C ALA A 353 16.80 -10.16 -3.87
N ASN A 354 17.08 -11.09 -2.96
CA ASN A 354 17.91 -10.87 -1.79
C ASN A 354 19.24 -11.64 -1.87
N TYR A 355 20.34 -10.91 -1.85
CA TYR A 355 21.71 -11.44 -1.85
C TYR A 355 22.47 -11.14 -0.55
N SER A 356 21.82 -10.52 0.43
CA SER A 356 22.42 -10.13 1.72
C SER A 356 21.37 -10.30 2.82
N ASN A 357 21.22 -9.34 3.75
CA ASN A 357 20.29 -9.48 4.88
C ASN A 357 18.95 -8.79 4.58
N LEU A 358 17.85 -9.53 4.66
CA LEU A 358 16.49 -9.02 4.53
C LEU A 358 15.61 -9.52 5.68
N ASN A 359 14.97 -8.58 6.38
CA ASN A 359 13.86 -8.86 7.29
C ASN A 359 12.55 -8.43 6.64
N LEU A 360 11.63 -9.36 6.44
CA LEU A 360 10.27 -9.12 5.96
C LEU A 360 9.30 -9.39 7.12
N VAL A 361 8.59 -8.35 7.57
CA VAL A 361 7.77 -8.40 8.78
C VAL A 361 6.40 -7.82 8.51
N ASN A 362 5.32 -8.48 8.93
CA ASN A 362 3.95 -7.95 8.78
C ASN A 362 3.65 -7.44 7.36
N SER A 363 4.17 -8.12 6.35
CA SER A 363 4.21 -7.63 4.96
C SER A 363 3.68 -8.67 3.97
N THR A 364 3.18 -8.18 2.84
CA THR A 364 2.58 -9.00 1.77
C THR A 364 3.41 -8.93 0.50
N VAL A 365 3.79 -10.07 -0.06
CA VAL A 365 4.46 -10.19 -1.37
C VAL A 365 3.53 -10.97 -2.30
N ASN A 366 2.88 -10.31 -3.26
CA ASN A 366 1.85 -10.96 -4.06
C ASN A 366 1.84 -10.66 -5.56
N GLY A 367 1.43 -11.63 -6.37
CA GLY A 367 1.20 -11.39 -7.80
C GLY A 367 2.44 -10.99 -8.60
N ASN A 368 3.65 -11.19 -8.07
CA ASN A 368 4.89 -10.85 -8.76
C ASN A 368 5.26 -11.96 -9.77
N ILE A 369 5.80 -11.58 -10.93
CA ILE A 369 5.94 -12.47 -12.09
C ILE A 369 7.36 -12.45 -12.64
N ALA A 370 8.07 -13.58 -12.49
CA ALA A 370 9.34 -13.85 -13.15
C ALA A 370 9.11 -14.71 -14.40
N ASP A 371 8.71 -14.09 -15.52
CA ASP A 371 8.33 -14.80 -16.77
C ASP A 371 8.95 -14.14 -18.02
N ASP A 372 9.55 -14.94 -18.91
CA ASP A 372 9.92 -14.50 -20.25
C ASP A 372 8.90 -15.01 -21.29
N GLN A 373 8.27 -14.07 -22.00
CA GLN A 373 7.34 -14.39 -23.08
C GLN A 373 7.98 -15.19 -24.25
N PHE A 374 9.32 -15.32 -24.26
CA PHE A 374 10.10 -15.95 -25.32
C PHE A 374 10.46 -17.42 -25.05
N GLY A 375 10.11 -17.96 -23.87
CA GLY A 375 10.21 -19.41 -23.59
C GLY A 375 11.63 -19.98 -23.55
N GLY A 376 12.67 -19.14 -23.46
CA GLY A 376 14.09 -19.56 -23.55
C GLY A 376 14.91 -19.37 -22.27
N THR A 377 14.42 -18.56 -21.33
CA THR A 377 15.18 -18.06 -20.18
C THR A 377 14.71 -18.72 -18.89
N THR A 378 15.57 -19.08 -17.95
CA THR A 378 15.10 -19.68 -16.68
C THR A 378 14.74 -18.63 -15.64
N GLY A 379 13.60 -18.75 -14.96
CA GLY A 379 13.14 -17.78 -13.97
C GLY A 379 12.91 -18.39 -12.58
N PHE A 380 13.46 -17.74 -11.55
CA PHE A 380 13.49 -18.23 -10.17
C PHE A 380 12.90 -17.21 -9.20
N GLY A 381 12.09 -17.67 -8.25
CA GLY A 381 11.59 -16.80 -7.18
C GLY A 381 10.61 -15.76 -7.70
N GLY A 382 9.41 -16.15 -8.09
CA GLY A 382 8.40 -15.17 -8.57
C GLY A 382 8.15 -14.08 -7.54
N GLY A 383 7.89 -14.48 -6.29
CA GLY A 383 7.81 -13.58 -5.15
C GLY A 383 9.19 -13.17 -4.67
N VAL A 384 9.97 -14.14 -4.20
CA VAL A 384 11.27 -13.91 -3.57
C VAL A 384 12.31 -14.90 -4.08
N TYR A 385 13.46 -14.38 -4.48
CA TYR A 385 14.69 -15.15 -4.65
C TYR A 385 15.66 -14.81 -3.52
N ASN A 386 16.19 -15.82 -2.82
CA ASN A 386 17.12 -15.62 -1.71
C ASN A 386 18.43 -16.41 -1.89
N ASP A 387 19.53 -15.67 -2.03
CA ASP A 387 20.91 -16.19 -1.94
C ASP A 387 21.65 -15.69 -0.68
N GLY A 388 21.01 -14.77 0.07
CA GLY A 388 21.50 -14.24 1.34
C GLY A 388 20.82 -14.84 2.58
N GLN A 389 20.63 -14.01 3.59
CA GLN A 389 19.85 -14.31 4.79
C GLN A 389 18.49 -13.60 4.72
N LEU A 390 17.42 -14.37 4.83
CA LEU A 390 16.04 -13.88 4.83
C LEU A 390 15.33 -14.31 6.12
N PHE A 391 14.68 -13.36 6.78
CA PHE A 391 13.72 -13.61 7.84
C PHE A 391 12.34 -13.21 7.36
N VAL A 392 11.37 -14.13 7.41
CA VAL A 392 9.97 -13.89 7.07
C VAL A 392 9.15 -14.12 8.34
N ASN A 393 8.51 -13.06 8.84
CA ASN A 393 7.78 -13.12 10.11
C ASN A 393 6.42 -12.43 9.98
N ASN A 394 5.34 -13.08 10.38
CA ASN A 394 3.98 -12.53 10.28
C ASN A 394 3.67 -12.06 8.85
N SER A 395 4.18 -12.75 7.83
CA SER A 395 4.16 -12.28 6.44
C SER A 395 3.42 -13.23 5.51
N THR A 396 2.89 -12.68 4.42
CA THR A 396 2.09 -13.41 3.43
C THR A 396 2.80 -13.35 2.07
N ILE A 397 3.20 -14.49 1.51
CA ILE A 397 3.83 -14.59 0.17
C ILE A 397 2.92 -15.43 -0.71
N VAL A 398 2.17 -14.78 -1.61
CA VAL A 398 1.02 -15.43 -2.27
C VAL A 398 0.84 -15.07 -3.73
N ASP A 399 0.25 -15.97 -4.51
CA ASP A 399 -0.16 -15.70 -5.90
C ASP A 399 1.00 -15.25 -6.81
N ASN A 400 2.25 -15.52 -6.43
CA ASN A 400 3.42 -15.17 -7.22
C ASN A 400 3.72 -16.27 -8.26
N VAL A 401 4.31 -15.86 -9.38
CA VAL A 401 4.58 -16.72 -10.52
C VAL A 401 6.07 -16.73 -10.84
N GLY A 402 6.70 -17.89 -10.65
CA GLY A 402 8.04 -18.18 -11.15
C GLY A 402 7.94 -18.89 -12.50
N LYS A 403 9.00 -18.88 -13.30
CA LYS A 403 8.99 -19.68 -14.53
C LYS A 403 9.34 -21.15 -14.26
N ASP A 404 10.46 -21.38 -13.58
CA ASP A 404 11.00 -22.72 -13.35
C ASP A 404 10.99 -23.14 -11.88
N ARG A 405 11.23 -22.22 -10.94
CA ARG A 405 11.40 -22.60 -9.52
C ARG A 405 10.84 -21.57 -8.57
N GLY A 406 10.28 -22.06 -7.47
CA GLY A 406 9.89 -21.26 -6.32
C GLY A 406 8.99 -20.11 -6.74
N GLY A 407 7.75 -20.42 -7.14
CA GLY A 407 6.78 -19.39 -7.49
C GLY A 407 6.70 -18.32 -6.41
N GLY A 408 6.70 -18.74 -5.15
CA GLY A 408 6.71 -17.86 -3.98
C GLY A 408 8.12 -17.55 -3.51
N LEU A 409 8.91 -18.59 -3.24
CA LEU A 409 10.26 -18.47 -2.69
C LEU A 409 11.22 -19.50 -3.30
N ASP A 410 12.30 -19.05 -3.96
CA ASP A 410 13.46 -19.89 -4.28
C ASP A 410 14.61 -19.54 -3.34
N ASN A 411 15.13 -20.53 -2.61
CA ASN A 411 16.18 -20.34 -1.62
C ASN A 411 17.45 -21.12 -1.93
N ARG A 412 18.58 -20.41 -2.00
CA ARG A 412 19.95 -20.94 -2.02
C ARG A 412 20.76 -20.54 -0.78
N GLY A 413 20.35 -19.48 -0.10
CA GLY A 413 20.93 -19.01 1.15
C GLY A 413 20.28 -19.62 2.40
N THR A 414 20.05 -18.78 3.40
CA THR A 414 19.37 -19.15 4.66
C THR A 414 18.07 -18.40 4.81
N VAL A 415 17.00 -19.13 5.15
CA VAL A 415 15.68 -18.58 5.43
C VAL A 415 15.22 -19.03 6.82
N GLU A 416 14.65 -18.11 7.58
CA GLU A 416 13.83 -18.40 8.75
C GLU A 416 12.41 -17.88 8.53
N ILE A 417 11.43 -18.78 8.56
CA ILE A 417 10.01 -18.48 8.37
C ILE A 417 9.29 -18.72 9.69
N ALA A 418 8.55 -17.72 10.18
CA ALA A 418 7.78 -17.82 11.40
C ALA A 418 6.40 -17.17 11.23
N ASN A 419 5.34 -17.81 11.72
CA ASN A 419 3.98 -17.23 11.75
C ASN A 419 3.59 -16.65 10.38
N SER A 420 3.88 -17.35 9.28
CA SER A 420 3.76 -16.80 7.93
C SER A 420 2.96 -17.73 7.02
N ILE A 421 2.44 -17.18 5.92
CA ILE A 421 1.67 -17.92 4.91
C ILE A 421 2.41 -17.86 3.57
N LEU A 422 2.65 -19.02 2.97
CA LEU A 422 3.14 -19.16 1.60
C LEU A 422 2.11 -19.95 0.80
N ALA A 423 1.29 -19.27 -0.01
CA ALA A 423 0.14 -19.92 -0.65
C ALA A 423 -0.13 -19.52 -2.11
N ARG A 424 -0.66 -20.46 -2.90
CA ARG A 424 -1.06 -20.25 -4.31
C ARG A 424 0.02 -19.65 -5.21
N ASN A 425 1.28 -19.84 -4.84
CA ASN A 425 2.35 -19.50 -5.73
C ASN A 425 2.53 -20.63 -6.76
N ARG A 426 2.94 -20.28 -7.97
CA ARG A 426 3.01 -21.26 -9.07
C ARG A 426 4.23 -21.10 -9.95
N THR A 427 4.60 -22.17 -10.63
CA THR A 427 5.55 -22.12 -11.75
C THR A 427 4.85 -22.33 -13.10
N ILE A 428 5.50 -21.97 -14.20
CA ILE A 428 4.92 -22.07 -15.56
C ILE A 428 5.38 -23.34 -16.30
N LEU A 429 6.66 -23.75 -16.16
CA LEU A 429 7.27 -24.79 -17.02
C LEU A 429 7.88 -26.03 -16.33
N SER A 430 7.98 -26.09 -15.00
CA SER A 430 8.87 -27.07 -14.35
C SER A 430 8.41 -28.53 -14.46
N ASP A 431 9.33 -29.40 -14.90
CA ASP A 431 9.13 -30.86 -14.98
C ASP A 431 9.62 -31.61 -13.70
N ASP A 432 10.29 -30.98 -12.72
CA ASP A 432 10.90 -31.68 -11.56
C ASP A 432 11.37 -30.78 -10.36
N GLU A 433 10.82 -29.58 -10.12
CA GLU A 433 11.38 -28.61 -9.13
C GLU A 433 10.34 -27.94 -8.21
N GLY A 434 10.74 -27.41 -7.04
CA GLY A 434 9.84 -26.97 -5.97
C GLY A 434 8.97 -25.78 -6.33
N GLU A 435 7.68 -25.93 -6.12
CA GLU A 435 6.70 -25.17 -6.90
C GLU A 435 6.28 -23.89 -6.18
N GLY A 436 5.96 -23.98 -4.88
CA GLY A 436 5.74 -22.83 -4.01
C GLY A 436 7.03 -22.33 -3.35
N LEU A 437 7.60 -23.20 -2.51
CA LEU A 437 8.89 -23.01 -1.85
C LEU A 437 9.91 -24.03 -2.39
N ASP A 438 10.93 -23.57 -3.11
CA ASP A 438 12.07 -24.39 -3.53
C ASP A 438 13.25 -24.12 -2.59
N ASN A 439 13.64 -25.12 -1.80
CA ASN A 439 14.81 -25.01 -0.94
C ASN A 439 16.00 -25.85 -1.43
N ARG A 440 17.07 -25.16 -1.84
CA ARG A 440 18.42 -25.72 -2.06
C ARG A 440 19.46 -25.20 -1.07
N GLY A 441 19.06 -24.33 -0.15
CA GLY A 441 19.85 -23.83 0.97
C GLY A 441 19.36 -24.40 2.29
N THR A 442 19.30 -23.53 3.32
CA THR A 442 18.72 -23.88 4.63
C THR A 442 17.41 -23.12 4.84
N VAL A 443 16.34 -23.84 5.18
CA VAL A 443 15.08 -23.25 5.65
C VAL A 443 14.80 -23.78 7.06
N LYS A 444 14.50 -22.86 7.98
CA LYS A 444 13.90 -23.16 9.29
C LYS A 444 12.48 -22.62 9.31
N ALA A 445 11.51 -23.43 9.67
CA ALA A 445 10.09 -23.03 9.67
C ALA A 445 9.44 -23.28 11.04
N ALA A 446 8.64 -22.33 11.53
CA ALA A 446 7.82 -22.47 12.73
C ALA A 446 6.45 -21.82 12.53
N HIS A 447 5.38 -22.39 13.08
CA HIS A 447 4.04 -21.76 13.12
C HIS A 447 3.56 -21.27 11.75
N SER A 448 4.00 -21.89 10.65
CA SER A 448 3.79 -21.33 9.29
C SER A 448 3.02 -22.27 8.39
N ILE A 449 2.26 -21.70 7.46
CA ILE A 449 1.43 -22.41 6.49
C ILE A 449 2.12 -22.39 5.12
N THR A 450 2.24 -23.55 4.48
CA THR A 450 2.60 -23.69 3.06
C THR A 450 1.52 -24.54 2.37
N THR A 451 0.73 -23.92 1.48
CA THR A 451 -0.51 -24.53 0.95
C THR A 451 -0.86 -24.06 -0.46
N HIS A 452 -1.57 -24.90 -1.22
CA HIS A 452 -2.16 -24.54 -2.51
C HIS A 452 -1.18 -24.03 -3.57
N ASN A 453 0.12 -24.28 -3.44
CA ASN A 453 1.08 -23.93 -4.49
C ASN A 453 1.00 -24.97 -5.63
N GLN A 454 1.07 -24.51 -6.89
CA GLN A 454 0.60 -25.29 -8.05
C GLN A 454 1.52 -25.21 -9.28
N THR A 455 1.43 -26.22 -10.16
CA THR A 455 2.02 -26.18 -11.52
C THR A 455 1.11 -26.81 -12.60
N PRO A 456 1.36 -26.54 -13.90
CA PRO A 456 0.59 -27.14 -14.99
C PRO A 456 0.91 -28.62 -15.29
N ARG A 457 2.03 -29.20 -14.81
CA ARG A 457 2.49 -30.55 -15.19
C ARG A 457 3.20 -31.33 -14.05
N SER A 458 2.38 -32.11 -13.33
CA SER A 458 2.71 -33.29 -12.50
C SER A 458 3.08 -33.08 -11.02
N GLN A 459 2.37 -33.83 -10.16
CA GLN A 459 2.57 -34.04 -8.72
C GLN A 459 2.81 -32.78 -7.87
N ASN A 460 1.77 -31.92 -7.82
CA ASN A 460 1.64 -30.76 -6.93
C ASN A 460 2.38 -31.00 -5.60
N SER A 461 3.42 -30.21 -5.31
CA SER A 461 4.09 -30.22 -4.03
C SER A 461 4.26 -28.79 -3.56
N ASP A 462 3.78 -28.50 -2.36
CA ASP A 462 3.83 -27.16 -1.79
C ASP A 462 5.27 -26.69 -1.56
N CYS A 463 6.17 -27.63 -1.31
CA CYS A 463 7.59 -27.38 -1.15
C CYS A 463 8.49 -28.44 -1.78
N LEU A 464 9.76 -28.07 -2.00
CA LEU A 464 10.85 -28.99 -2.35
C LEU A 464 12.04 -28.80 -1.40
N GLY A 465 12.68 -29.92 -1.07
CA GLY A 465 13.92 -29.93 -0.29
C GLY A 465 13.66 -30.12 1.21
N THR A 466 14.67 -29.85 2.03
CA THR A 466 14.57 -30.07 3.48
C THR A 466 14.14 -28.79 4.19
N LEU A 467 13.08 -28.87 4.99
CA LEU A 467 12.67 -27.81 5.92
C LEU A 467 13.01 -28.29 7.33
N ILE A 468 13.82 -27.53 8.05
CA ILE A 468 14.11 -27.82 9.46
C ILE A 468 12.92 -27.30 10.26
N SER A 469 12.04 -28.19 10.68
CA SER A 469 10.87 -27.83 11.47
C SER A 469 11.29 -27.44 12.89
N ARG A 470 10.76 -26.30 13.32
CA ARG A 470 10.75 -25.84 14.72
C ARG A 470 9.39 -26.06 15.38
N GLY A 471 8.50 -26.79 14.71
CA GLY A 471 7.19 -27.22 15.17
C GLY A 471 6.05 -26.34 14.67
N TYR A 472 4.84 -26.90 14.74
CA TYR A 472 3.58 -26.23 14.46
C TYR A 472 3.47 -25.64 13.05
N ASN A 473 4.08 -26.27 12.05
CA ASN A 473 3.91 -25.90 10.65
C ASN A 473 2.74 -26.67 10.03
N LEU A 474 2.07 -26.07 9.05
CA LEU A 474 1.08 -26.74 8.22
C LEU A 474 1.59 -26.80 6.78
N VAL A 475 1.75 -28.01 6.25
CA VAL A 475 2.12 -28.25 4.84
C VAL A 475 1.05 -29.13 4.20
N GLN A 476 0.31 -28.59 3.23
CA GLN A 476 -0.81 -29.31 2.64
C GLN A 476 -0.38 -30.43 1.70
N ASP A 477 0.74 -30.28 0.99
CA ASP A 477 1.31 -31.35 0.19
C ASP A 477 2.81 -31.50 0.43
N SER A 478 3.19 -32.56 1.14
CA SER A 478 4.57 -32.78 1.57
C SER A 478 5.42 -33.58 0.57
N ARG A 479 4.89 -34.03 -0.58
CA ARG A 479 5.52 -35.05 -1.43
C ARG A 479 6.92 -34.69 -1.97
N GLY A 480 7.25 -33.41 -2.09
CA GLY A 480 8.56 -32.90 -2.53
C GLY A 480 9.47 -32.43 -1.39
N CYS A 481 8.96 -32.28 -0.18
CA CYS A 481 9.71 -31.73 0.94
C CYS A 481 9.87 -32.73 2.09
N THR A 482 10.98 -32.60 2.82
CA THR A 482 11.22 -33.33 4.06
C THR A 482 11.18 -32.36 5.21
N LEU A 483 10.19 -32.51 6.10
CA LEU A 483 10.22 -31.85 7.41
C LEU A 483 11.24 -32.61 8.28
N ALA A 484 12.46 -32.08 8.33
CA ALA A 484 13.52 -32.57 9.20
C ALA A 484 13.33 -32.01 10.60
N ASP A 485 13.75 -32.78 11.60
CA ASP A 485 13.45 -32.56 13.02
C ASP A 485 11.94 -32.62 13.28
N ASP A 486 11.46 -33.80 13.73
CA ASP A 486 10.06 -34.11 14.09
C ASP A 486 9.63 -33.30 15.33
N ALA A 487 9.53 -31.99 15.16
CA ALA A 487 9.10 -31.05 16.16
C ALA A 487 7.58 -31.14 16.32
N PRO A 488 7.05 -30.99 17.54
CA PRO A 488 5.64 -31.24 17.81
C PRO A 488 4.73 -30.25 17.09
N GLY A 489 3.51 -30.69 16.79
CA GLY A 489 2.42 -29.85 16.31
C GLY A 489 2.40 -29.62 14.80
N ASP A 490 3.35 -30.17 14.04
CA ASP A 490 3.30 -30.10 12.58
C ASP A 490 2.08 -30.86 12.03
N LEU A 491 1.37 -30.23 11.09
CA LEU A 491 0.25 -30.77 10.34
C LEU A 491 0.73 -30.97 8.89
N VAL A 492 0.73 -32.21 8.43
CA VAL A 492 1.20 -32.56 7.07
C VAL A 492 0.10 -33.26 6.30
N ASP A 493 0.03 -32.99 5.00
CA ASP A 493 -0.95 -33.55 4.07
C ASP A 493 -2.40 -33.17 4.42
N VAL A 494 -2.61 -31.94 4.91
CA VAL A 494 -3.90 -31.38 5.34
C VAL A 494 -4.11 -29.99 4.74
N ASP A 495 -5.30 -29.72 4.20
CA ASP A 495 -5.67 -28.40 3.66
C ASP A 495 -5.81 -27.36 4.78
N ALA A 496 -5.19 -26.20 4.60
CA ALA A 496 -5.22 -25.09 5.55
C ALA A 496 -6.57 -24.36 5.59
N GLN A 497 -7.43 -24.50 4.57
CA GLN A 497 -8.73 -23.82 4.46
C GLN A 497 -8.60 -22.31 4.65
N LEU A 498 -7.89 -21.68 3.71
CA LEU A 498 -7.71 -20.23 3.67
C LEU A 498 -8.82 -19.57 2.84
N GLY A 499 -9.21 -18.35 3.24
CA GLY A 499 -10.14 -17.48 2.51
C GLY A 499 -9.55 -16.87 1.23
N THR A 500 -9.84 -15.60 0.96
CA THR A 500 -9.24 -14.84 -0.16
C THR A 500 -8.17 -13.83 0.28
N LEU A 501 -7.43 -13.24 -0.67
CA LEU A 501 -6.49 -12.15 -0.37
C LEU A 501 -7.27 -10.85 -0.33
N GLU A 502 -7.38 -10.26 0.85
CA GLU A 502 -8.14 -9.03 1.01
C GLU A 502 -7.70 -8.20 2.21
N ASP A 503 -8.32 -7.03 2.34
CA ASP A 503 -8.16 -6.19 3.52
C ASP A 503 -8.97 -6.75 4.70
N ASN A 504 -8.28 -7.48 5.58
CA ASN A 504 -8.83 -8.03 6.81
C ASN A 504 -8.55 -7.16 8.05
N GLY A 505 -8.32 -5.85 7.88
CA GLY A 505 -8.17 -4.90 8.99
C GLY A 505 -6.73 -4.71 9.50
N GLY A 506 -5.74 -4.80 8.61
CA GLY A 506 -4.31 -4.59 8.90
C GLY A 506 -3.63 -3.62 7.94
N ALA A 507 -2.31 -3.45 8.04
CA ALA A 507 -1.54 -2.59 7.15
C ALA A 507 -1.43 -3.13 5.71
N THR A 508 -1.56 -4.45 5.54
CA THR A 508 -1.43 -5.14 4.25
C THR A 508 -2.53 -6.19 4.08
N PRO A 509 -2.91 -6.53 2.84
CA PRO A 509 -3.86 -7.61 2.58
C PRO A 509 -3.36 -8.96 3.11
N THR A 510 -4.26 -9.77 3.67
CA THR A 510 -3.95 -11.09 4.28
C THR A 510 -4.89 -12.17 3.80
N TYR A 511 -4.54 -13.44 4.05
CA TYR A 511 -5.45 -14.57 3.98
C TYR A 511 -6.01 -14.86 5.36
N ALA A 512 -7.33 -14.81 5.51
CA ALA A 512 -8.02 -15.26 6.71
C ALA A 512 -8.06 -16.81 6.76
N LEU A 513 -8.25 -17.34 7.97
CA LEU A 513 -8.54 -18.75 8.21
C LEU A 513 -10.06 -18.94 8.18
N LEU A 514 -10.55 -19.85 7.34
CA LEU A 514 -11.98 -20.17 7.28
C LEU A 514 -12.43 -20.96 8.51
N GLU A 515 -13.73 -20.91 8.81
CA GLU A 515 -14.32 -21.74 9.88
C GLU A 515 -14.01 -23.22 9.65
N GLY A 516 -13.55 -23.90 10.72
CA GLY A 516 -13.15 -25.31 10.65
C GLY A 516 -11.73 -25.54 10.15
N SER A 517 -10.98 -24.47 9.82
CA SER A 517 -9.57 -24.57 9.44
C SER A 517 -8.78 -25.34 10.50
N PRO A 518 -7.96 -26.33 10.09
CA PRO A 518 -7.11 -27.07 11.00
C PRO A 518 -5.93 -26.25 11.54
N ALA A 519 -5.72 -25.03 11.04
CA ALA A 519 -4.74 -24.09 11.57
C ALA A 519 -5.24 -23.33 12.81
N ILE A 520 -6.56 -23.31 13.05
CA ILE A 520 -7.17 -22.61 14.19
C ILE A 520 -6.79 -23.32 15.50
N ASP A 521 -6.33 -22.56 16.48
CA ASP A 521 -5.91 -23.01 17.81
C ASP A 521 -4.85 -24.14 17.77
N ALA A 522 -4.10 -24.23 16.67
CA ALA A 522 -3.17 -25.33 16.41
C ALA A 522 -1.69 -24.96 16.61
N GLY A 523 -1.38 -23.71 16.90
CA GLY A 523 -0.03 -23.20 17.13
C GLY A 523 0.54 -23.55 18.51
N ASN A 524 1.69 -22.96 18.84
CA ASN A 524 2.40 -23.31 20.08
C ASN A 524 1.69 -22.79 21.33
N PRO A 525 1.46 -23.64 22.37
CA PRO A 525 0.78 -23.27 23.61
C PRO A 525 1.60 -22.36 24.54
N THR A 526 2.88 -22.15 24.24
CA THR A 526 3.75 -21.27 25.03
C THR A 526 3.28 -19.83 24.90
N LEU A 527 3.32 -19.07 26.00
CA LEU A 527 2.92 -17.65 26.02
C LEU A 527 3.48 -16.89 24.80
N PRO A 528 2.64 -16.26 23.96
CA PRO A 528 3.12 -15.60 22.74
C PRO A 528 4.12 -14.49 23.03
N GLY A 529 5.14 -14.35 22.18
CA GLY A 529 6.25 -13.40 22.35
C GLY A 529 7.24 -13.72 23.48
N SER A 530 7.09 -14.84 24.20
CA SER A 530 7.94 -15.16 25.35
C SER A 530 9.29 -15.80 25.00
N SER A 531 9.45 -16.35 23.80
CA SER A 531 10.69 -16.99 23.34
C SER A 531 10.72 -17.16 21.82
N GLU A 532 11.89 -17.49 21.24
CA GLU A 532 12.07 -17.79 19.81
C GLU A 532 11.21 -18.97 19.29
N ARG A 533 10.74 -19.85 20.18
CA ARG A 533 9.87 -20.99 19.80
C ARG A 533 8.38 -20.68 19.96
N ALA A 534 8.01 -19.65 20.71
CA ALA A 534 6.63 -19.24 20.86
C ALA A 534 6.15 -18.53 19.58
N CYS A 535 4.84 -18.52 19.35
CA CYS A 535 4.24 -17.66 18.33
C CYS A 535 4.54 -16.18 18.64
N GLN A 536 4.47 -15.31 17.64
CA GLN A 536 4.60 -13.87 17.88
C GLN A 536 3.45 -13.35 18.76
N ALA A 537 3.67 -12.22 19.44
CA ALA A 537 2.65 -11.63 20.32
C ALA A 537 1.43 -11.11 19.55
N THR A 538 1.59 -10.80 18.26
CA THR A 538 0.52 -10.38 17.37
C THR A 538 0.64 -11.07 16.01
N ASP A 539 -0.45 -11.13 15.25
CA ASP A 539 -0.46 -11.53 13.84
C ASP A 539 0.00 -10.38 12.90
N GLN A 540 -0.10 -10.58 11.58
CA GLN A 540 0.28 -9.59 10.56
C GLN A 540 -0.46 -8.26 10.69
N ARG A 541 -1.72 -8.29 11.11
CA ARG A 541 -2.60 -7.13 11.22
C ARG A 541 -2.40 -6.38 12.53
N GLY A 542 -1.73 -7.01 13.49
CA GLY A 542 -1.55 -6.51 14.84
C GLY A 542 -2.57 -7.07 15.84
N VAL A 543 -3.38 -8.06 15.47
CA VAL A 543 -4.29 -8.76 16.38
C VAL A 543 -3.47 -9.55 17.38
N THR A 544 -3.77 -9.41 18.68
CA THR A 544 -3.04 -10.08 19.75
C THR A 544 -3.28 -11.58 19.75
N ARG A 545 -2.25 -12.38 20.04
CA ARG A 545 -2.36 -13.83 20.14
C ARG A 545 -2.32 -14.30 21.61
N PRO A 546 -3.06 -15.37 21.98
CA PRO A 546 -4.14 -15.99 21.21
C PRO A 546 -5.46 -15.21 21.36
N GLN A 547 -6.36 -15.35 20.40
CA GLN A 547 -7.77 -14.99 20.53
C GLN A 547 -8.61 -16.20 20.96
N GLY A 548 -8.22 -17.40 20.53
CA GLY A 548 -8.81 -18.67 20.96
C GLY A 548 -8.06 -19.35 22.12
N ALA A 549 -8.11 -20.68 22.13
CA ALA A 549 -7.40 -21.50 23.12
C ALA A 549 -5.87 -21.46 22.96
N GLN A 550 -5.37 -21.28 21.73
CA GLN A 550 -3.95 -21.21 21.37
C GLN A 550 -3.77 -20.23 20.20
N CYS A 551 -2.52 -19.94 19.83
CA CYS A 551 -2.32 -19.15 18.61
C CYS A 551 -2.68 -20.01 17.41
N ASP A 552 -3.15 -19.37 16.35
CA ASP A 552 -3.32 -20.04 15.08
C ASP A 552 -1.98 -20.23 14.36
N ILE A 553 -1.88 -21.26 13.54
CA ILE A 553 -0.74 -21.43 12.62
C ILE A 553 -0.90 -20.41 11.47
N GLY A 554 0.19 -19.75 11.08
CA GLY A 554 0.22 -18.82 9.94
C GLY A 554 0.30 -17.35 10.35
N ALA A 555 0.01 -16.45 9.40
CA ALA A 555 0.16 -15.00 9.53
C ALA A 555 -1.08 -14.30 10.11
N TYR A 556 -2.17 -15.05 10.27
CA TYR A 556 -3.48 -14.58 10.69
C TYR A 556 -3.86 -15.21 12.03
N GLU A 557 -4.54 -14.46 12.88
CA GLU A 557 -5.18 -14.93 14.10
C GLU A 557 -6.69 -14.68 14.01
N LEU A 558 -7.48 -15.74 13.99
CA LEU A 558 -8.92 -15.68 13.93
C LEU A 558 -9.48 -15.16 15.25
N THR A 559 -10.25 -14.08 15.18
CA THR A 559 -10.94 -13.51 16.34
C THR A 559 -12.29 -14.19 16.53
N ASP A 560 -12.69 -14.45 17.78
CA ASP A 560 -14.02 -14.99 18.11
C ASP A 560 -15.17 -14.16 17.49
N ASP A 561 -15.00 -12.84 17.37
CA ASP A 561 -15.99 -11.95 16.75
C ASP A 561 -16.21 -12.25 15.26
N ALA A 562 -15.18 -12.73 14.54
CA ALA A 562 -15.27 -13.08 13.12
C ALA A 562 -16.08 -14.38 12.90
N LEU A 563 -16.16 -15.25 13.90
CA LEU A 563 -16.98 -16.46 13.90
C LEU A 563 -18.40 -16.22 14.44
N SER A 564 -18.70 -15.01 14.94
CA SER A 564 -20.00 -14.71 15.53
C SER A 564 -21.02 -14.31 14.46
N PHE A 565 -22.27 -14.74 14.61
CA PHE A 565 -23.41 -14.28 13.81
C PHE A 565 -24.45 -13.61 14.72
N PRO A 566 -25.04 -12.48 14.33
CA PRO A 566 -24.64 -11.67 13.17
C PRO A 566 -23.32 -10.94 13.43
N SER A 567 -22.46 -10.82 12.42
CA SER A 567 -21.21 -10.05 12.50
C SER A 567 -21.40 -8.59 12.05
N LEU A 568 -22.49 -8.30 11.34
CA LEU A 568 -22.83 -6.97 10.83
C LEU A 568 -23.93 -6.27 11.64
N ALA A 569 -23.90 -4.94 11.63
CA ALA A 569 -24.81 -4.12 12.43
C ALA A 569 -26.28 -4.16 11.94
N VAL A 570 -27.19 -3.83 12.85
CA VAL A 570 -28.61 -3.59 12.55
C VAL A 570 -28.73 -2.34 11.66
N LEU A 571 -29.43 -2.46 10.55
CA LEU A 571 -29.66 -1.38 9.57
C LEU A 571 -30.97 -0.63 9.85
N ASP A 572 -32.01 -1.34 10.28
CA ASP A 572 -33.31 -0.77 10.65
C ASP A 572 -33.91 -1.52 11.83
N THR A 573 -34.06 -0.83 12.96
CA THR A 573 -34.72 -1.37 14.15
C THR A 573 -36.24 -1.32 14.04
N PHE A 574 -36.78 -0.64 13.01
CA PHE A 574 -38.19 -0.30 12.85
C PHE A 574 -38.81 0.55 13.98
N ASP A 575 -38.03 0.94 15.00
CA ASP A 575 -38.46 1.76 16.14
C ASP A 575 -38.72 3.22 15.73
N ARG A 576 -39.92 3.47 15.21
CA ARG A 576 -40.40 4.80 14.83
C ARG A 576 -41.93 4.87 14.83
N THR A 577 -42.45 6.07 14.56
CA THR A 577 -43.89 6.35 14.60
C THR A 577 -44.63 5.62 13.47
N ASN A 578 -45.85 5.16 13.76
CA ASN A 578 -46.70 4.44 12.81
C ASN A 578 -46.80 5.17 11.46
N GLY A 579 -46.59 4.46 10.36
CA GLY A 579 -46.44 5.06 9.04
C GLY A 579 -45.70 4.14 8.05
N PRO A 580 -45.32 4.64 6.86
CA PRO A 580 -44.59 3.85 5.88
C PRO A 580 -43.18 3.45 6.39
N LEU A 581 -42.59 2.40 5.80
CA LEU A 581 -41.21 1.93 6.07
C LEU A 581 -40.11 2.97 5.78
N GLY A 582 -40.40 4.12 5.17
CA GLY A 582 -39.41 5.19 4.94
C GLY A 582 -38.47 4.95 3.77
N GLU A 583 -37.56 5.91 3.58
CA GLU A 583 -36.83 6.11 2.31
C GLU A 583 -35.65 5.16 2.08
N ASN A 584 -35.20 4.44 3.11
CA ASN A 584 -34.11 3.45 2.98
C ASN A 584 -34.57 2.14 2.32
N TRP A 585 -35.88 1.92 2.24
CA TRP A 585 -36.49 0.74 1.63
C TRP A 585 -37.01 1.06 0.24
N PHE A 586 -36.80 0.12 -0.68
CA PHE A 586 -37.31 0.19 -2.04
C PHE A 586 -38.07 -1.08 -2.40
N GLY A 587 -39.22 -0.90 -3.04
CA GLY A 587 -40.01 -1.99 -3.63
C GLY A 587 -40.41 -1.59 -5.04
N PRO A 588 -40.14 -2.40 -6.09
CA PRO A 588 -40.49 -2.07 -7.47
C PRO A 588 -42.00 -1.97 -7.69
N GLU A 589 -42.77 -2.61 -6.81
CA GLU A 589 -44.25 -2.57 -6.77
C GLU A 589 -44.77 -1.59 -5.69
N GLY A 590 -43.87 -0.85 -5.05
CA GLY A 590 -44.11 0.01 -3.89
C GLY A 590 -43.92 -0.71 -2.56
N LEU A 591 -43.88 0.05 -1.46
CA LEU A 591 -43.72 -0.48 -0.09
C LEU A 591 -45.06 -0.87 0.56
N GLY A 592 -46.14 -0.99 -0.23
CA GLY A 592 -47.50 -1.16 0.29
C GLY A 592 -47.77 -2.48 1.02
N GLY A 593 -46.84 -3.45 0.95
CA GLY A 593 -46.90 -4.70 1.69
C GLY A 593 -46.44 -4.59 3.14
N TYR A 594 -45.84 -3.47 3.55
CA TYR A 594 -45.23 -3.32 4.88
C TYR A 594 -45.53 -1.95 5.48
N GLN A 595 -45.76 -1.90 6.78
CA GLN A 595 -46.02 -0.65 7.49
C GLN A 595 -45.45 -0.68 8.91
N ILE A 596 -44.95 0.46 9.38
CA ILE A 596 -44.61 0.63 10.79
C ILE A 596 -45.92 0.72 11.60
N ILE A 597 -46.11 -0.20 12.52
CA ILE A 597 -47.21 -0.23 13.49
C ILE A 597 -46.61 -0.58 14.84
N ASP A 598 -46.88 0.26 15.84
CA ASP A 598 -46.47 0.05 17.23
C ASP A 598 -44.96 -0.23 17.39
N GLN A 599 -44.13 0.53 16.65
CA GLN A 599 -42.66 0.47 16.65
C GLN A 599 -42.04 -0.80 16.03
N ALA A 600 -42.82 -1.61 15.31
CA ALA A 600 -42.33 -2.75 14.53
C ALA A 600 -42.82 -2.66 13.07
N ALA A 601 -42.23 -3.46 12.18
CA ALA A 601 -42.69 -3.58 10.80
C ALA A 601 -43.73 -4.70 10.66
N ASP A 602 -44.99 -4.32 10.49
CA ASP A 602 -46.10 -5.23 10.21
C ASP A 602 -46.13 -5.56 8.71
N VAL A 603 -46.27 -6.85 8.40
CA VAL A 603 -46.56 -7.33 7.05
C VAL A 603 -48.06 -7.20 6.80
N VAL A 604 -48.44 -6.24 5.95
CA VAL A 604 -49.84 -5.92 5.63
C VAL A 604 -50.26 -6.33 4.22
N GLY A 605 -49.31 -6.82 3.41
CA GLY A 605 -49.52 -7.35 2.07
C GLY A 605 -48.29 -8.08 1.55
N ASP A 606 -48.32 -8.48 0.28
CA ASP A 606 -47.25 -9.29 -0.32
C ASP A 606 -46.23 -8.41 -1.05
N GLY A 607 -45.02 -8.94 -1.21
CA GLY A 607 -44.05 -8.47 -2.19
C GLY A 607 -42.63 -8.26 -1.63
N PRO A 608 -41.63 -8.19 -2.53
CA PRO A 608 -40.24 -8.00 -2.13
C PRO A 608 -39.94 -6.52 -1.86
N ILE A 609 -39.17 -6.28 -0.81
CA ILE A 609 -38.56 -4.99 -0.48
C ILE A 609 -37.06 -5.16 -0.27
N TYR A 610 -36.31 -4.13 -0.62
CA TYR A 610 -34.85 -4.17 -0.62
C TYR A 610 -34.28 -2.96 0.10
N TRP A 611 -33.12 -3.14 0.72
CA TRP A 611 -32.37 -2.04 1.32
C TRP A 611 -31.65 -1.25 0.20
N GLN A 612 -32.00 0.02 0.01
CA GLN A 612 -31.63 0.79 -1.20
C GLN A 612 -30.36 1.65 -1.05
N GLN A 613 -29.70 1.66 0.10
CA GLN A 613 -28.66 2.65 0.35
C GLN A 613 -27.43 2.45 -0.57
N GLU A 614 -26.92 1.21 -0.72
CA GLU A 614 -25.78 0.85 -1.59
C GLU A 614 -25.83 -0.64 -1.97
N ARG A 615 -25.11 -1.06 -3.03
CA ARG A 615 -24.89 -2.50 -3.33
C ARG A 615 -23.87 -3.07 -2.35
N PHE A 616 -24.14 -4.25 -1.82
CA PHE A 616 -23.22 -4.97 -0.95
C PHE A 616 -22.28 -5.85 -1.77
N GLY A 617 -21.09 -6.11 -1.23
CA GLY A 617 -19.99 -6.78 -1.92
C GLY A 617 -20.24 -8.26 -2.24
N THR A 618 -19.20 -8.96 -2.66
CA THR A 618 -19.32 -10.35 -3.16
C THR A 618 -19.61 -11.38 -2.07
N ALA A 619 -19.35 -11.08 -0.81
CA ALA A 619 -19.84 -11.82 0.35
C ALA A 619 -20.83 -10.93 1.13
N GLN A 620 -22.01 -11.46 1.43
CA GLN A 620 -23.09 -10.70 2.06
C GLN A 620 -23.69 -11.44 3.25
N GLU A 621 -23.98 -10.73 4.32
CA GLU A 621 -24.78 -11.21 5.45
C GLU A 621 -26.10 -10.44 5.51
N ALA A 622 -27.19 -11.11 5.86
CA ALA A 622 -28.44 -10.47 6.22
C ALA A 622 -29.13 -11.21 7.37
N TYR A 623 -29.98 -10.51 8.10
CA TYR A 623 -30.82 -11.10 9.13
C TYR A 623 -32.03 -10.23 9.44
N VAL A 624 -33.05 -10.86 10.03
CA VAL A 624 -34.25 -10.20 10.57
C VAL A 624 -34.76 -10.95 11.78
N THR A 625 -35.26 -10.22 12.78
CA THR A 625 -35.98 -10.82 13.91
C THR A 625 -37.46 -10.95 13.57
N LEU A 626 -37.97 -12.17 13.67
CA LEU A 626 -39.40 -12.46 13.54
C LEU A 626 -40.06 -12.26 14.90
N GLU A 627 -40.31 -11.00 15.29
CA GLU A 627 -41.02 -10.66 16.55
C GLU A 627 -42.32 -11.46 16.66
N GLN A 628 -43.04 -11.60 15.54
CA GLN A 628 -44.11 -12.58 15.39
C GLN A 628 -44.00 -13.27 14.04
N SER A 629 -44.02 -14.61 14.02
CA SER A 629 -44.08 -15.37 12.76
C SER A 629 -45.52 -15.70 12.35
N ASP A 630 -45.85 -15.63 11.06
CA ASP A 630 -47.14 -16.07 10.56
C ASP A 630 -47.14 -17.59 10.30
N SER A 631 -47.68 -18.35 11.26
CA SER A 631 -47.84 -19.82 11.15
C SER A 631 -48.59 -20.33 9.92
N GLN A 632 -49.33 -19.47 9.20
CA GLN A 632 -50.06 -19.81 7.99
C GLN A 632 -49.32 -19.41 6.70
N SER A 633 -48.19 -18.70 6.81
CA SER A 633 -47.40 -18.30 5.66
C SER A 633 -46.57 -19.46 5.12
N LYS A 634 -46.37 -19.45 3.80
CA LYS A 634 -45.42 -20.35 3.13
C LYS A 634 -44.07 -19.69 2.88
N GLU A 635 -44.02 -18.36 2.86
CA GLU A 635 -42.87 -17.57 2.40
C GLU A 635 -42.72 -16.37 3.34
N GLN A 636 -41.63 -16.41 4.11
CA GLN A 636 -41.18 -15.42 5.07
C GLN A 636 -39.67 -15.32 4.86
N ASP A 637 -39.31 -14.56 3.83
CA ASP A 637 -38.04 -14.76 3.16
C ASP A 637 -37.06 -13.64 3.51
N LEU A 638 -35.83 -14.06 3.68
CA LEU A 638 -34.67 -13.20 3.78
C LEU A 638 -33.92 -13.24 2.45
N LEU A 639 -33.84 -12.10 1.77
CA LEU A 639 -33.14 -11.96 0.50
C LEU A 639 -31.66 -11.70 0.77
N LEU A 640 -30.80 -12.62 0.32
CA LEU A 640 -29.35 -12.54 0.51
C LEU A 640 -28.64 -11.86 -0.65
N LYS A 641 -29.10 -12.08 -1.91
CA LYS A 641 -28.57 -11.38 -3.09
C LYS A 641 -29.63 -11.14 -4.14
N VAL A 642 -29.89 -9.88 -4.45
CA VAL A 642 -30.76 -9.46 -5.56
C VAL A 642 -29.95 -8.66 -6.57
N GLN A 643 -30.15 -8.93 -7.85
CA GLN A 643 -29.36 -8.37 -8.95
C GLN A 643 -30.05 -7.20 -9.67
N GLY A 644 -29.28 -6.48 -10.48
CA GLY A 644 -29.74 -5.37 -11.32
C GLY A 644 -29.11 -4.02 -10.94
N ASP A 645 -29.15 -3.04 -11.86
CA ASP A 645 -28.71 -1.66 -11.59
C ASP A 645 -29.56 -1.00 -10.48
N GLN A 646 -30.82 -1.44 -10.38
CA GLN A 646 -31.70 -1.28 -9.23
C GLN A 646 -32.19 -2.68 -8.84
N PRO A 647 -32.46 -2.95 -7.55
CA PRO A 647 -32.82 -4.29 -7.12
C PRO A 647 -34.16 -4.73 -7.75
N ASP A 648 -34.11 -5.80 -8.53
CA ASP A 648 -35.28 -6.47 -9.09
C ASP A 648 -35.03 -7.98 -9.11
N TRP A 649 -35.80 -8.74 -8.34
CA TRP A 649 -35.71 -10.21 -8.29
C TRP A 649 -35.77 -10.86 -9.67
N ARG A 650 -36.42 -10.21 -10.65
CA ARG A 650 -36.52 -10.68 -12.04
C ARG A 650 -35.18 -10.69 -12.78
N MET A 651 -34.16 -10.01 -12.24
CA MET A 651 -32.77 -10.02 -12.74
C MET A 651 -31.91 -11.07 -12.03
N GLY A 652 -32.42 -11.69 -10.98
CA GLY A 652 -31.76 -12.70 -10.16
C GLY A 652 -32.00 -12.46 -8.68
N ALA A 653 -32.46 -13.48 -7.95
CA ALA A 653 -32.63 -13.46 -6.50
C ALA A 653 -32.07 -14.73 -5.86
N LEU A 654 -31.45 -14.59 -4.69
CA LEU A 654 -31.02 -15.68 -3.82
C LEU A 654 -31.59 -15.42 -2.44
N GLU A 655 -32.30 -16.39 -1.88
CA GLU A 655 -33.07 -16.23 -0.67
C GLU A 655 -33.00 -17.42 0.28
N ILE A 656 -33.26 -17.12 1.56
CA ILE A 656 -33.61 -18.09 2.58
C ILE A 656 -35.10 -17.92 2.88
N LEU A 657 -35.88 -18.94 2.57
CA LEU A 657 -37.34 -18.95 2.72
C LEU A 657 -37.74 -19.81 3.92
N TYR A 658 -38.57 -19.29 4.82
CA TYR A 658 -39.14 -20.05 5.93
C TYR A 658 -40.64 -20.36 5.73
N ASP A 659 -40.97 -21.64 5.54
CA ASP A 659 -42.35 -22.12 5.50
C ASP A 659 -42.82 -22.55 6.89
N ALA A 660 -43.54 -21.65 7.57
CA ALA A 660 -44.00 -21.88 8.93
C ALA A 660 -45.05 -23.01 9.04
N ARG A 661 -45.68 -23.42 7.94
CA ARG A 661 -46.69 -24.49 7.96
C ARG A 661 -46.05 -25.87 7.97
N THR A 662 -44.86 -25.98 7.39
CA THR A 662 -44.07 -27.23 7.36
C THR A 662 -42.93 -27.21 8.37
N GLU A 663 -42.65 -26.06 8.99
CA GLU A 663 -41.50 -25.85 9.88
C GLU A 663 -40.17 -26.16 9.18
N GLN A 664 -40.05 -25.74 7.91
CA GLN A 664 -38.87 -25.98 7.09
C GLN A 664 -38.33 -24.67 6.53
N THR A 665 -37.00 -24.61 6.44
CA THR A 665 -36.26 -23.52 5.81
C THR A 665 -35.61 -24.01 4.53
N TYR A 666 -35.68 -23.20 3.48
CA TYR A 666 -35.19 -23.52 2.15
C TYR A 666 -34.19 -22.48 1.70
N VAL A 667 -33.18 -22.91 0.93
CA VAL A 667 -32.34 -22.00 0.16
C VAL A 667 -32.76 -22.13 -1.30
N GLU A 668 -33.23 -21.04 -1.88
CA GLU A 668 -33.71 -20.99 -3.26
C GLU A 668 -33.07 -19.85 -4.03
N SER A 669 -32.98 -20.03 -5.35
CA SER A 669 -32.51 -19.00 -6.26
C SER A 669 -33.45 -18.86 -7.45
N PHE A 670 -33.61 -17.64 -7.95
CA PHE A 670 -34.20 -17.33 -9.23
C PHE A 670 -33.13 -16.83 -10.20
N ILE A 671 -33.05 -17.46 -11.37
CA ILE A 671 -32.24 -16.97 -12.50
C ILE A 671 -33.15 -16.79 -13.71
N PRO A 672 -33.12 -15.67 -14.44
CA PRO A 672 -34.08 -15.37 -15.52
C PRO A 672 -34.21 -16.48 -16.57
N GLU A 673 -33.10 -17.15 -16.89
CA GLU A 673 -33.04 -18.22 -17.87
C GLU A 673 -33.59 -19.57 -17.35
N ASN A 674 -33.55 -19.79 -16.04
CA ASN A 674 -33.80 -21.11 -15.41
C ASN A 674 -35.06 -21.14 -14.53
N GLY A 675 -35.55 -19.99 -14.08
CA GLY A 675 -36.59 -19.89 -13.06
C GLY A 675 -36.08 -20.19 -11.66
N TRP A 676 -37.00 -20.54 -10.75
CA TRP A 676 -36.71 -20.88 -9.36
C TRP A 676 -36.09 -22.28 -9.23
N THR A 677 -35.01 -22.38 -8.46
CA THR A 677 -34.30 -23.61 -8.13
C THR A 677 -34.11 -23.71 -6.62
N ARG A 678 -34.46 -24.87 -6.05
CA ARG A 678 -34.23 -25.18 -4.63
C ARG A 678 -32.93 -25.95 -4.44
N HIS A 679 -32.05 -25.46 -3.58
CA HIS A 679 -30.72 -26.04 -3.32
C HIS A 679 -30.71 -26.93 -2.09
N ALA A 680 -31.38 -26.50 -1.00
CA ALA A 680 -31.40 -27.23 0.25
C ALA A 680 -32.74 -27.12 1.00
N ILE A 681 -32.91 -28.04 1.94
CA ILE A 681 -33.99 -28.05 2.93
C ILE A 681 -33.34 -28.27 4.30
N PHE A 682 -33.64 -27.41 5.25
CA PHE A 682 -33.24 -27.52 6.65
C PHE A 682 -34.48 -27.67 7.52
N ASP A 683 -34.50 -28.71 8.36
CA ASP A 683 -35.58 -28.96 9.32
C ASP A 683 -35.38 -28.08 10.57
N VAL A 684 -35.58 -26.77 10.41
CA VAL A 684 -35.51 -25.76 11.47
C VAL A 684 -36.81 -24.95 11.52
N SER A 685 -37.38 -24.87 12.73
CA SER A 685 -38.53 -24.02 13.04
C SER A 685 -38.10 -22.70 13.64
N PHE A 686 -38.84 -21.63 13.34
CA PHE A 686 -38.71 -20.33 13.99
C PHE A 686 -39.96 -20.07 14.83
N THR A 687 -39.76 -19.56 16.03
CA THR A 687 -40.82 -19.11 16.93
C THR A 687 -40.74 -17.60 17.12
N ASP A 688 -41.82 -16.98 17.59
CA ASP A 688 -41.88 -15.55 17.93
C ASP A 688 -40.64 -15.11 18.73
N GLY A 689 -39.96 -14.07 18.25
CA GLY A 689 -38.72 -13.52 18.77
C GLY A 689 -37.42 -14.16 18.23
N ASP A 690 -37.50 -15.19 17.38
CA ASP A 690 -36.29 -15.76 16.76
C ASP A 690 -35.76 -14.88 15.62
N GLN A 691 -34.44 -14.86 15.48
CA GLN A 691 -33.74 -14.24 14.36
C GLN A 691 -33.45 -15.28 13.26
N LEU A 692 -33.95 -15.00 12.05
CA LEU A 692 -33.59 -15.68 10.81
C LEU A 692 -32.40 -14.94 10.18
N GLY A 693 -31.35 -15.68 9.83
CA GLY A 693 -30.15 -15.09 9.28
C GLY A 693 -29.47 -15.95 8.22
N GLY A 694 -28.63 -15.33 7.40
CA GLY A 694 -27.82 -16.05 6.43
C GLY A 694 -26.63 -15.27 5.89
N ARG A 695 -25.65 -16.03 5.40
CA ARG A 695 -24.51 -15.52 4.65
C ARG A 695 -24.52 -16.11 3.24
N ALA A 696 -24.22 -15.30 2.24
CA ALA A 696 -23.92 -15.72 0.88
C ALA A 696 -22.46 -15.39 0.56
N LEU A 697 -21.62 -16.41 0.51
CA LEU A 697 -20.16 -16.29 0.39
C LEU A 697 -19.71 -16.10 -1.07
N THR A 698 -18.47 -15.63 -1.24
CA THR A 698 -17.89 -15.33 -2.57
C THR A 698 -17.78 -16.58 -3.46
N ASP A 699 -17.60 -17.77 -2.88
CA ASP A 699 -17.49 -19.05 -3.58
C ASP A 699 -18.85 -19.62 -4.06
N GLY A 700 -19.96 -18.99 -3.68
CA GLY A 700 -21.33 -19.45 -3.98
C GLY A 700 -21.95 -20.33 -2.90
N THR A 701 -21.30 -20.51 -1.75
CA THR A 701 -21.87 -21.18 -0.58
C THR A 701 -22.85 -20.25 0.15
N VAL A 702 -23.97 -20.80 0.62
CA VAL A 702 -24.91 -20.14 1.52
C VAL A 702 -24.93 -20.83 2.86
N GLU A 703 -24.89 -20.04 3.92
CA GLU A 703 -24.99 -20.45 5.31
C GLU A 703 -26.31 -19.95 5.90
N VAL A 704 -26.96 -20.78 6.71
CA VAL A 704 -28.26 -20.47 7.33
C VAL A 704 -28.10 -20.46 8.85
N PHE A 705 -28.64 -19.45 9.52
CA PHE A 705 -28.53 -19.26 10.97
C PHE A 705 -29.89 -19.08 11.64
N ARG A 706 -29.98 -19.53 12.89
CA ARG A 706 -31.06 -19.21 13.83
C ARG A 706 -30.46 -18.70 15.14
N ASN A 707 -30.82 -17.48 15.54
CA ASN A 707 -30.36 -16.87 16.81
C ASN A 707 -28.82 -16.91 16.96
N GLY A 708 -28.09 -16.62 15.89
CA GLY A 708 -26.62 -16.68 15.87
C GLY A 708 -26.00 -18.07 15.76
N VAL A 709 -26.80 -19.14 15.72
CA VAL A 709 -26.32 -20.52 15.60
C VAL A 709 -26.48 -21.01 14.17
N MET A 710 -25.39 -21.51 13.57
CA MET A 710 -25.44 -22.08 12.22
C MET A 710 -26.28 -23.36 12.19
N VAL A 711 -27.25 -23.38 11.28
CA VAL A 711 -28.18 -24.50 11.03
C VAL A 711 -27.61 -25.44 9.97
N GLY A 712 -26.94 -24.88 8.96
CA GLY A 712 -26.27 -25.66 7.92
C GLY A 712 -25.85 -24.80 6.74
N THR A 713 -25.16 -25.43 5.78
CA THR A 713 -24.60 -24.79 4.60
C THR A 713 -25.01 -25.53 3.32
N THR A 714 -25.03 -24.81 2.19
CA THR A 714 -25.31 -25.40 0.88
C THR A 714 -24.66 -24.60 -0.25
N PRO A 715 -24.09 -25.24 -1.28
CA PRO A 715 -23.68 -24.55 -2.49
C PRO A 715 -24.90 -24.07 -3.30
N THR A 716 -24.75 -22.96 -4.01
CA THR A 716 -25.80 -22.36 -4.87
C THR A 716 -25.30 -22.18 -6.30
N ASP A 717 -26.09 -21.52 -7.16
CA ASP A 717 -25.70 -21.28 -8.54
C ASP A 717 -24.49 -20.36 -8.65
N ALA A 718 -23.54 -20.74 -9.50
CA ALA A 718 -22.39 -19.91 -9.88
C ALA A 718 -22.77 -18.53 -10.46
N PHE A 719 -24.06 -18.32 -10.80
CA PHE A 719 -24.59 -17.02 -11.18
C PHE A 719 -24.46 -15.97 -10.06
N PHE A 720 -24.52 -16.37 -8.78
CA PHE A 720 -24.43 -15.47 -7.62
C PHE A 720 -23.04 -15.45 -6.97
N ALA A 721 -22.20 -16.44 -7.28
CA ALA A 721 -20.80 -16.47 -6.84
C ALA A 721 -20.03 -15.27 -7.39
N ALA A 722 -19.19 -14.66 -6.56
CA ALA A 722 -18.39 -13.48 -6.88
C ALA A 722 -19.16 -12.29 -7.50
N LYS A 723 -20.46 -12.15 -7.21
CA LYS A 723 -21.27 -10.96 -7.56
C LYS A 723 -21.71 -10.19 -6.33
N ASP A 724 -21.70 -8.87 -6.49
CA ASP A 724 -22.34 -7.91 -5.59
C ASP A 724 -23.87 -7.93 -5.75
N GLY A 725 -24.61 -7.36 -4.81
CA GLY A 725 -26.06 -7.44 -4.81
C GLY A 725 -26.73 -6.63 -3.71
N TYR A 726 -28.06 -6.74 -3.65
CA TYR A 726 -28.86 -6.14 -2.58
C TYR A 726 -29.41 -7.21 -1.64
N ILE A 727 -29.63 -6.84 -0.39
CA ILE A 727 -30.34 -7.65 0.62
C ILE A 727 -31.74 -7.08 0.85
N GLY A 728 -32.62 -7.87 1.46
CA GLY A 728 -33.98 -7.43 1.71
C GLY A 728 -34.88 -8.51 2.30
N LEU A 729 -36.19 -8.31 2.14
CA LEU A 729 -37.24 -9.17 2.69
C LEU A 729 -38.29 -9.45 1.62
N TRP A 730 -38.84 -10.66 1.61
CA TRP A 730 -39.98 -11.00 0.77
C TRP A 730 -40.96 -11.88 1.54
N PHE A 731 -42.14 -11.35 1.82
CA PHE A 731 -43.19 -12.07 2.53
C PHE A 731 -44.39 -12.25 1.60
N ILE A 732 -44.96 -13.46 1.58
CA ILE A 732 -46.16 -13.79 0.79
C ILE A 732 -47.18 -14.51 1.65
N GLY A 733 -48.37 -13.92 1.80
CA GLY A 733 -49.45 -14.49 2.58
C GLY A 733 -49.16 -14.52 4.08
N ALA A 734 -48.31 -13.62 4.57
CA ALA A 734 -47.82 -13.56 5.95
C ALA A 734 -48.39 -12.37 6.74
N SER A 735 -49.69 -12.07 6.58
CA SER A 735 -50.31 -10.86 7.12
C SER A 735 -50.33 -10.74 8.66
N ALA A 736 -49.94 -11.80 9.38
CA ALA A 736 -49.76 -11.78 10.83
C ALA A 736 -48.29 -11.73 11.26
N ALA A 737 -47.35 -11.60 10.33
CA ALA A 737 -45.93 -11.48 10.64
C ALA A 737 -45.58 -10.05 11.06
N VAL A 738 -44.77 -9.95 12.11
CA VAL A 738 -44.25 -8.70 12.67
C VAL A 738 -42.73 -8.82 12.77
N LEU A 739 -42.02 -7.81 12.29
CA LEU A 739 -40.57 -7.83 12.12
C LEU A 739 -39.90 -6.76 12.98
N GLU A 740 -38.79 -7.14 13.59
CA GLU A 740 -37.86 -6.26 14.30
C GLU A 740 -36.43 -6.46 13.76
N ASP A 741 -35.56 -5.47 13.97
CA ASP A 741 -34.12 -5.53 13.72
C ASP A 741 -33.71 -6.22 12.39
N PHE A 742 -33.89 -5.51 11.28
CA PHE A 742 -33.29 -5.90 10.02
C PHE A 742 -31.84 -5.41 9.96
N GLY A 743 -30.90 -6.31 9.68
CA GLY A 743 -29.48 -5.99 9.58
C GLY A 743 -28.76 -6.79 8.51
N GLY A 744 -27.49 -6.44 8.30
CA GLY A 744 -26.66 -7.06 7.29
C GLY A 744 -25.78 -6.08 6.51
N GLY A 745 -25.17 -6.58 5.45
CA GLY A 745 -24.33 -5.81 4.55
C GLY A 745 -23.22 -6.65 3.92
N THR A 746 -22.13 -6.00 3.56
CA THR A 746 -20.92 -6.65 3.03
C THR A 746 -20.15 -7.28 4.18
N LEU A 747 -19.93 -8.60 4.12
CA LEU A 747 -18.96 -9.25 5.00
C LEU A 747 -17.55 -8.79 4.59
N ALA A 748 -16.72 -8.40 5.55
CA ALA A 748 -15.27 -8.45 5.35
C ALA A 748 -14.98 -9.93 5.03
N GLN A 749 -14.56 -10.24 3.79
CA GLN A 749 -14.83 -11.56 3.25
C GLN A 749 -14.06 -12.62 4.07
N GLU A 750 -14.69 -13.77 4.25
CA GLU A 750 -14.08 -14.93 4.92
C GLU A 750 -12.97 -15.57 4.08
#